data_AF-A0A849Z8V0-F1
#
_entry.id   AF-A0A849Z8V0-F1
#
_cell.length_a   1.000
_cell.length_b   1.000
_cell.length_c   1.000
_cell.angle_alpha   90.00
_cell.angle_beta   90.00
_cell.angle_gamma   90.00
#
_symmetry.space_group_name_H-M   'P 1'
#
loop_
_entity.id
_entity.type
_entity.pdbx_description
1 polymer ?
#
loop_
_entity_poly.entity_id
_entity_poly.type
_entity_poly.pdbx_seq_one_letter_code
_entity_poly.pdbx_strand_id
1 'polypeptide(L)'
;MKQRSFRLGILFLGLGALIQGACATEVETGEDGGGGSGGSTTASTVSSVSSTASTTIASSSTGMGCPQNCAEVEVPDCYVAVCNQMTGVCEVEQAADDSPCEDGQYCTVDDTCQDGLCESGPPRVCKGPEDACLLLECDEDEDECLGAPVPNGAPCTPSDVCVGNAICQNGQCLGAPIDCSGTPVDDCLYAACNPSNGQCEGVPDASQNGVACDQGGDPCMVGKICDAGTCGGGAPKNCSQLDIGCQNGVCNAVTGVCEGQAVPVGGQCNSGTNACNTGVCNASQQCILTPVPDGTTCDDFSTCSSGDSCSAGTCTGTIDPACDIYLEQGFEVCPAPGWVLSGEWTCGVPSVSGPATAYEGVNVVGDKLGGNYSNNLTYETNYVQTPPIGLGTANSPILTYRHWVDTEGSTYDAYNVKVSTDGGQNWSVITNVTPPYNLSVGGQPGWGGHQQAAGWQPVTVDLNPYVGQQIILRFSFRTDGSVQYPGIFIDDVQVGESVGVPLVIGTTSLPNGLVGVPYSTALTRTGGTPQAVWSIVGGTNIGWLSINPSTGQLSGNPTAADHGPVTVTVHIEEPTLPSNFDEETYSFYVQGEIITQTFEGACPNGWTMMGSWSCGVPGGGPGSAHGGTQAIACVMSGQYPANLAYASNHATSPALDLTSALAPTLRFWTWYQTESNYDAFNVKASTDGINFTLLTGVTPAYNGNIASEQAWMGSTSGWVEHVVDLSAYAGQTVYLRFAMRTDGSVQYPGVFIDDMRILD
;
A
#
# COMPACT_ATOMS: atom_id res chain seq x y z
N MET A 1 16.14 -3.34 -15.33
CA MET A 1 16.93 -4.15 -14.37
C MET A 1 16.96 -5.62 -14.81
N LYS A 2 18.00 -6.02 -15.54
CA LYS A 2 18.48 -7.41 -15.62
C LYS A 2 19.98 -7.34 -15.37
N GLN A 3 20.43 -7.83 -14.22
CA GLN A 3 21.85 -7.87 -13.87
C GLN A 3 22.54 -8.88 -14.79
N ARG A 4 23.50 -8.42 -15.60
CA ARG A 4 24.45 -9.30 -16.29
C ARG A 4 25.22 -10.09 -15.23
N SER A 5 25.14 -11.43 -15.28
CA SER A 5 25.85 -12.34 -14.38
C SER A 5 27.36 -12.12 -14.44
N PHE A 6 27.90 -11.46 -13.42
CA PHE A 6 29.34 -11.38 -13.17
C PHE A 6 29.84 -12.73 -12.64
N ARG A 7 30.80 -13.34 -13.35
CA ARG A 7 31.54 -14.52 -12.88
C ARG A 7 32.34 -14.17 -11.62
N LEU A 8 31.95 -14.73 -10.48
CA LEU A 8 32.75 -14.63 -9.24
C LEU A 8 33.70 -15.82 -9.15
N GLY A 9 35.00 -15.55 -9.31
CA GLY A 9 36.08 -16.52 -9.08
C GLY A 9 36.17 -16.89 -7.59
N ILE A 10 36.05 -18.18 -7.31
CA ILE A 10 36.20 -18.76 -5.97
C ILE A 10 37.65 -18.65 -5.52
N LEU A 11 37.92 -17.87 -4.47
CA LEU A 11 39.18 -17.90 -3.73
C LEU A 11 38.94 -18.47 -2.32
N PHE A 12 39.50 -19.65 -2.07
CA PHE A 12 39.57 -20.31 -0.77
C PHE A 12 40.51 -19.55 0.18
N LEU A 13 40.06 -19.27 1.40
CA LEU A 13 40.79 -19.04 2.66
C LEU A 13 39.71 -18.74 3.72
N GLY A 14 39.63 -19.27 4.94
CA GLY A 14 40.52 -20.06 5.78
C GLY A 14 39.94 -19.90 7.20
N LEU A 15 39.79 -21.01 7.90
CA LEU A 15 39.28 -21.14 9.28
C LEU A 15 39.91 -20.12 10.26
N GLY A 16 39.08 -19.55 11.15
CA GLY A 16 39.56 -18.73 12.26
C GLY A 16 38.49 -18.49 13.31
N ALA A 17 38.32 -19.44 14.22
CA ALA A 17 37.54 -19.29 15.44
C ALA A 17 38.25 -18.37 16.44
N LEU A 18 37.51 -17.52 17.15
CA LEU A 18 37.92 -17.01 18.45
C LEU A 18 36.72 -16.98 19.40
N ILE A 19 36.94 -17.64 20.53
CA ILE A 19 36.07 -17.81 21.70
C ILE A 19 36.60 -16.88 22.80
N GLN A 20 35.71 -16.56 23.75
CA GLN A 20 35.92 -16.00 25.09
C GLN A 20 35.86 -14.47 25.17
N GLY A 21 35.18 -13.86 26.14
CA GLY A 21 34.48 -14.43 27.30
C GLY A 21 34.15 -13.36 28.35
N ALA A 22 33.33 -13.78 29.33
CA ALA A 22 33.06 -13.22 30.67
C ALA A 22 32.07 -12.02 30.77
N CYS A 23 30.99 -12.05 31.57
CA CYS A 23 30.76 -12.50 32.96
C CYS A 23 31.21 -11.49 34.04
N ALA A 24 30.22 -10.98 34.79
CA ALA A 24 30.17 -10.51 36.20
C ALA A 24 29.31 -9.24 36.29
N THR A 25 28.14 -9.19 36.93
CA THR A 25 27.78 -9.25 38.37
C THR A 25 28.55 -8.33 39.31
N GLU A 26 27.76 -7.44 39.92
CA GLU A 26 27.84 -6.84 41.27
C GLU A 26 28.96 -5.84 41.58
N VAL A 27 28.61 -4.73 42.22
CA VAL A 27 28.77 -4.56 43.69
C VAL A 27 28.23 -3.19 44.13
N GLU A 28 27.44 -3.24 45.21
CA GLU A 28 27.01 -2.14 46.05
C GLU A 28 28.19 -1.37 46.68
N THR A 29 27.97 -0.09 46.96
CA THR A 29 28.63 0.55 48.11
C THR A 29 27.55 1.29 48.91
N GLY A 30 27.38 0.89 50.16
CA GLY A 30 26.61 1.61 51.17
C GLY A 30 27.49 2.58 51.96
N GLU A 31 26.88 3.59 52.58
CA GLU A 31 26.75 3.72 54.04
C GLU A 31 26.23 5.13 54.42
N ASP A 32 25.23 5.10 55.30
CA ASP A 32 24.91 6.00 56.43
C ASP A 32 24.97 7.53 56.33
N GLY A 33 23.96 8.15 56.96
CA GLY A 33 24.13 9.42 57.66
C GLY A 33 23.03 10.43 57.41
N GLY A 34 22.13 10.57 58.36
CA GLY A 34 21.04 11.55 58.32
C GLY A 34 21.47 13.00 58.53
N GLY A 35 20.45 13.86 58.46
CA GLY A 35 20.43 15.16 59.15
C GLY A 35 20.74 16.38 58.29
N GLY A 36 19.66 17.08 57.90
CA GLY A 36 19.46 18.55 57.88
C GLY A 36 20.54 19.48 57.29
N SER A 37 20.31 20.77 57.06
CA SER A 37 19.19 21.70 57.11
C SER A 37 19.78 23.07 56.71
N GLY A 38 18.93 24.01 56.28
CA GLY A 38 19.19 25.45 56.32
C GLY A 38 19.31 26.07 54.93
N GLY A 39 18.42 26.94 54.46
CA GLY A 39 17.60 27.94 55.16
C GLY A 39 18.18 29.32 54.88
N SER A 40 17.45 30.24 54.26
CA SER A 40 16.80 31.41 54.92
C SER A 40 16.93 32.57 53.91
N THR A 41 15.94 33.42 53.64
CA THR A 41 15.53 34.59 54.46
C THR A 41 14.07 34.97 54.16
N THR A 42 13.11 34.81 55.10
CA THR A 42 12.60 35.75 56.16
C THR A 42 11.67 36.84 55.63
N ALA A 43 10.43 36.99 56.10
CA ALA A 43 9.97 37.41 57.44
C ALA A 43 8.45 37.12 57.57
N SER A 44 7.75 36.95 58.70
CA SER A 44 8.00 37.00 60.15
C SER A 44 6.67 36.53 60.80
N THR A 45 6.59 35.40 61.52
CA THR A 45 6.78 35.20 62.99
C THR A 45 5.60 35.67 63.86
N VAL A 46 5.07 35.01 64.90
CA VAL A 46 5.06 33.66 65.55
C VAL A 46 3.82 33.70 66.48
N SER A 47 3.17 32.65 66.99
CA SER A 47 3.61 31.76 68.06
C SER A 47 2.46 30.85 68.50
N SER A 48 2.82 29.61 68.80
CA SER A 48 1.99 28.49 69.22
C SER A 48 1.53 28.56 70.69
N VAL A 49 0.43 27.83 70.93
CA VAL A 49 -0.15 27.48 72.24
C VAL A 49 0.81 26.66 73.10
N SER A 50 0.90 26.94 74.40
CA SER A 50 1.16 25.90 75.42
C SER A 50 0.58 26.28 76.79
N SER A 51 0.32 25.25 77.59
CA SER A 51 -0.51 25.14 78.79
C SER A 51 -0.01 25.82 80.09
N THR A 52 -0.95 26.08 80.99
CA THR A 52 -0.89 26.28 82.47
C THR A 52 0.47 26.15 83.21
N ALA A 53 0.83 27.14 84.06
CA ALA A 53 0.67 27.11 85.54
C ALA A 53 1.54 28.17 86.31
N SER A 54 0.89 28.85 87.27
CA SER A 54 1.37 29.27 88.61
C SER A 54 2.40 30.40 88.89
N THR A 55 1.91 31.36 89.71
CA THR A 55 2.49 32.03 90.91
C THR A 55 3.71 33.01 90.86
N THR A 56 3.39 34.29 91.16
CA THR A 56 4.01 35.26 92.14
C THR A 56 5.40 35.90 91.89
N ILE A 57 5.76 37.14 92.30
CA ILE A 57 5.17 38.35 92.94
C ILE A 57 6.22 39.49 92.83
N ALA A 58 5.81 40.77 92.69
CA ALA A 58 6.12 41.89 93.62
C ALA A 58 5.85 43.31 93.06
N SER A 59 4.87 43.99 93.69
CA SER A 59 4.78 45.41 94.15
C SER A 59 5.22 46.56 93.21
N SER A 60 4.56 47.73 93.09
CA SER A 60 3.67 48.55 93.95
C SER A 60 3.10 49.67 93.03
N SER A 61 1.86 50.19 93.13
CA SER A 61 1.37 51.08 94.20
C SER A 61 -0.15 51.36 94.07
N THR A 62 -0.89 51.01 95.13
CA THR A 62 -2.15 51.60 95.65
C THR A 62 -3.08 52.44 94.74
N GLY A 63 -4.23 51.86 94.38
CA GLY A 63 -5.47 52.56 94.05
C GLY A 63 -6.65 51.59 94.11
N MET A 64 -7.60 51.80 95.02
CA MET A 64 -8.80 50.97 95.22
C MET A 64 -9.59 50.83 93.89
N GLY A 65 -9.62 49.64 93.30
CA GLY A 65 -10.50 49.30 92.18
C GLY A 65 -11.89 48.91 92.67
N CYS A 66 -12.89 49.04 91.79
CA CYS A 66 -14.24 48.51 92.00
C CYS A 66 -14.17 47.02 92.36
N PRO A 67 -14.74 46.56 93.48
CA PRO A 67 -14.72 45.14 93.84
C PRO A 67 -15.48 44.23 92.86
N GLN A 68 -16.35 44.80 92.01
CA GLN A 68 -17.18 44.09 91.03
C GLN A 68 -16.90 44.58 89.60
N ASN A 69 -16.90 43.67 88.63
CA ASN A 69 -16.79 43.98 87.21
C ASN A 69 -18.12 44.51 86.67
N CYS A 70 -18.20 45.81 86.37
CA CYS A 70 -19.46 46.41 85.90
C CYS A 70 -19.85 45.98 84.48
N ALA A 71 -18.93 45.42 83.70
CA ALA A 71 -19.25 44.84 82.40
C ALA A 71 -20.12 43.57 82.47
N GLU A 72 -20.29 42.99 83.65
CA GLU A 72 -21.14 41.79 83.88
C GLU A 72 -22.53 42.14 84.43
N VAL A 73 -22.84 43.43 84.60
CA VAL A 73 -24.19 43.87 84.99
C VAL A 73 -25.04 43.93 83.72
N GLU A 74 -26.05 43.06 83.64
CA GLU A 74 -27.03 43.11 82.56
C GLU A 74 -27.79 44.45 82.60
N VAL A 75 -27.72 45.17 81.49
CA VAL A 75 -28.42 46.42 81.25
C VAL A 75 -29.13 46.34 79.89
N PRO A 76 -30.25 47.05 79.67
CA PRO A 76 -30.90 47.10 78.37
C PRO A 76 -29.98 47.65 77.29
N ASP A 77 -30.26 47.34 76.02
CA ASP A 77 -29.56 47.95 74.90
C ASP A 77 -29.61 49.47 74.98
N CYS A 78 -28.51 50.10 74.58
CA CYS A 78 -28.27 51.54 74.74
C CYS A 78 -28.08 52.05 76.17
N TYR A 79 -27.73 51.16 77.10
CA TYR A 79 -27.24 51.51 78.45
C TYR A 79 -25.93 50.78 78.75
N VAL A 80 -25.10 51.36 79.61
CA VAL A 80 -23.85 50.77 80.10
C VAL A 80 -23.76 50.89 81.61
N ALA A 81 -23.21 49.86 82.27
CA ALA A 81 -22.93 49.91 83.70
C ALA A 81 -21.48 50.35 83.94
N VAL A 82 -21.28 51.50 84.59
CA VAL A 82 -19.97 52.09 84.84
C VAL A 82 -19.69 52.08 86.34
N CYS A 83 -18.44 51.79 86.74
CA CYS A 83 -18.07 51.81 88.15
C CYS A 83 -17.96 53.24 88.67
N ASN A 84 -18.75 53.56 89.68
CA ASN A 84 -18.54 54.78 90.45
C ASN A 84 -17.35 54.60 91.41
N GLN A 85 -16.23 55.27 91.13
CA GLN A 85 -14.97 55.07 91.86
C GLN A 85 -14.99 55.58 93.31
N MET A 86 -16.02 56.33 93.71
CA MET A 86 -16.14 56.89 95.07
C MET A 86 -16.94 55.96 96.00
N THR A 87 -17.91 55.24 95.45
CA THR A 87 -18.79 54.32 96.18
C THR A 87 -18.43 52.85 95.97
N GLY A 88 -17.71 52.52 94.88
CA GLY A 88 -17.30 51.16 94.54
C GLY A 88 -18.44 50.27 94.01
N VAL A 89 -19.54 50.88 93.54
CA VAL A 89 -20.73 50.21 93.00
C VAL A 89 -20.91 50.53 91.51
N CYS A 90 -21.45 49.59 90.74
CA CYS A 90 -21.79 49.79 89.34
C CYS A 90 -23.11 50.56 89.20
N GLU A 91 -23.08 51.69 88.52
CA GLU A 91 -24.24 52.52 88.24
C GLU A 91 -24.55 52.46 86.75
N VAL A 92 -25.84 52.43 86.38
CA VAL A 92 -26.28 52.32 84.98
C VAL A 92 -26.47 53.72 84.41
N GLU A 93 -25.81 53.99 83.30
CA GLU A 93 -25.89 55.23 82.53
C GLU A 93 -26.27 54.93 81.08
N GLN A 94 -26.73 55.94 80.33
CA GLN A 94 -27.01 55.77 78.90
C GLN A 94 -25.70 55.53 78.14
N ALA A 95 -25.73 54.60 77.19
CA ALA A 95 -24.67 54.47 76.20
C ALA A 95 -24.60 55.77 75.38
N ALA A 96 -23.42 56.07 74.84
CA ALA A 96 -23.27 57.24 73.98
C ALA A 96 -24.14 57.06 72.72
N ASP A 97 -24.68 58.17 72.20
CA ASP A 97 -25.28 58.17 70.87
C ASP A 97 -24.27 57.62 69.83
N ASP A 98 -24.79 56.96 68.80
CA ASP A 98 -24.05 56.19 67.78
C ASP A 98 -23.37 54.90 68.30
N SER A 99 -23.61 54.49 69.56
CA SER A 99 -23.16 53.17 70.02
C SER A 99 -23.93 52.07 69.29
N PRO A 100 -23.28 50.96 68.90
CA PRO A 100 -23.97 49.85 68.24
C PRO A 100 -24.97 49.20 69.18
N CYS A 101 -26.14 48.88 68.65
CA CYS A 101 -27.20 48.12 69.30
C CYS A 101 -27.86 47.19 68.28
N GLU A 102 -28.89 46.45 68.70
CA GLU A 102 -29.72 45.64 67.82
C GLU A 102 -31.19 45.98 68.10
N ASP A 103 -31.95 46.36 67.07
CA ASP A 103 -33.37 46.73 67.19
C ASP A 103 -34.31 45.51 67.15
N GLY A 104 -33.76 44.33 66.84
CA GLY A 104 -34.45 43.06 66.77
C GLY A 104 -35.09 42.72 65.41
N GLN A 105 -34.85 43.50 64.36
CA GLN A 105 -35.25 43.22 62.97
C GLN A 105 -34.05 42.66 62.18
N TYR A 106 -34.28 41.62 61.38
CA TYR A 106 -33.19 40.95 60.67
C TYR A 106 -32.77 41.72 59.41
N CYS A 107 -33.68 42.31 58.64
CA CYS A 107 -33.36 43.01 57.41
C CYS A 107 -32.93 44.47 57.61
N THR A 108 -32.56 44.87 58.82
CA THR A 108 -31.74 46.06 59.12
C THR A 108 -30.39 45.63 59.69
N VAL A 109 -29.37 46.45 59.46
CA VAL A 109 -28.01 46.22 59.97
C VAL A 109 -27.39 47.54 60.40
N ASP A 110 -26.42 47.46 61.30
CA ASP A 110 -25.69 48.62 61.85
C ASP A 110 -26.62 49.58 62.61
N ASP A 111 -27.51 49.05 63.46
CA ASP A 111 -28.40 49.84 64.30
C ASP A 111 -27.61 50.61 65.35
N THR A 112 -28.09 51.81 65.70
CA THR A 112 -27.36 52.72 66.58
C THR A 112 -28.24 53.31 67.66
N CYS A 113 -27.62 53.51 68.83
CA CYS A 113 -28.26 54.13 69.97
C CYS A 113 -28.43 55.63 69.75
N GLN A 114 -29.63 56.15 70.02
CA GLN A 114 -29.90 57.58 70.04
C GLN A 114 -30.82 57.89 71.23
N ASP A 115 -30.39 58.78 72.13
CA ASP A 115 -31.14 59.18 73.34
C ASP A 115 -31.61 57.98 74.22
N GLY A 116 -30.84 56.89 74.23
CA GLY A 116 -31.11 55.68 75.01
C GLY A 116 -32.13 54.70 74.40
N LEU A 117 -32.44 54.82 73.10
CA LEU A 117 -33.20 53.86 72.29
C LEU A 117 -32.35 53.36 71.11
N CYS A 118 -32.56 52.12 70.68
CA CYS A 118 -31.94 51.58 69.48
C CYS A 118 -32.78 51.96 68.24
N GLU A 119 -32.19 52.69 67.30
CA GLU A 119 -32.84 53.05 66.03
C GLU A 119 -32.33 52.16 64.89
N SER A 120 -33.27 51.71 64.06
CA SER A 120 -33.03 50.85 62.90
C SER A 120 -32.05 51.48 61.90
N GLY A 121 -31.02 50.73 61.54
CA GLY A 121 -30.03 51.07 60.53
C GLY A 121 -30.51 50.84 59.08
N PRO A 122 -29.62 50.99 58.08
CA PRO A 122 -29.95 50.74 56.68
C PRO A 122 -30.37 49.29 56.39
N PRO A 123 -31.17 49.06 55.31
CA PRO A 123 -31.65 47.73 54.97
C PRO A 123 -30.51 46.77 54.58
N ARG A 124 -30.61 45.51 55.03
CA ARG A 124 -29.72 44.39 54.71
C ARG A 124 -29.78 44.09 53.21
N VAL A 125 -28.64 44.19 52.53
CA VAL A 125 -28.53 43.86 51.11
C VAL A 125 -28.27 42.37 50.94
N CYS A 126 -29.26 41.62 50.45
CA CYS A 126 -29.10 40.21 50.07
C CYS A 126 -28.23 40.07 48.81
N LYS A 127 -27.07 39.40 48.93
CA LYS A 127 -26.18 39.07 47.79
C LYS A 127 -26.13 37.55 47.59
N GLY A 128 -26.50 37.10 46.39
CA GLY A 128 -26.27 35.71 45.93
C GLY A 128 -25.09 35.63 44.97
N PRO A 129 -24.63 34.41 44.62
CA PRO A 129 -23.71 34.22 43.50
C PRO A 129 -24.36 34.74 42.21
N GLU A 130 -23.56 35.37 41.36
CA GLU A 130 -23.97 36.07 40.14
C GLU A 130 -24.41 35.09 39.03
N ASP A 131 -25.47 34.31 39.26
CA ASP A 131 -26.11 33.47 38.24
C ASP A 131 -27.39 34.17 37.75
N ALA A 132 -27.32 34.72 36.54
CA ALA A 132 -28.19 35.75 35.95
C ALA A 132 -29.68 35.38 35.71
N CYS A 133 -30.24 34.41 36.42
CA CYS A 133 -31.66 34.04 36.34
C CYS A 133 -32.37 33.97 37.72
N LEU A 134 -31.78 34.52 38.79
CA LEU A 134 -32.37 34.65 40.15
C LEU A 134 -32.13 36.06 40.74
N LEU A 135 -33.16 36.64 41.39
CA LEU A 135 -33.06 37.89 42.16
C LEU A 135 -33.38 37.58 43.65
N LEU A 136 -32.60 38.10 44.60
CA LEU A 136 -32.76 37.84 46.04
C LEU A 136 -33.32 39.09 46.78
N GLU A 137 -34.39 38.91 47.54
CA GLU A 137 -35.02 39.93 48.40
C GLU A 137 -34.98 39.45 49.87
N CYS A 138 -34.90 40.36 50.84
CA CYS A 138 -34.81 40.02 52.27
C CYS A 138 -36.21 39.84 52.86
N ASP A 139 -36.43 38.76 53.61
CA ASP A 139 -37.68 38.44 54.31
C ASP A 139 -37.48 38.55 55.83
N GLU A 140 -38.30 39.38 56.47
CA GLU A 140 -38.25 39.69 57.91
C GLU A 140 -39.03 38.69 58.79
N ASP A 141 -39.98 37.94 58.22
CA ASP A 141 -40.77 36.98 59.00
C ASP A 141 -40.02 35.64 59.16
N GLU A 142 -39.14 35.32 58.21
CA GLU A 142 -38.36 34.08 58.18
C GLU A 142 -36.86 34.28 58.51
N ASP A 143 -36.43 35.53 58.76
CA ASP A 143 -35.03 35.93 59.00
C ASP A 143 -34.05 35.42 57.91
N GLU A 144 -34.48 35.38 56.63
CA GLU A 144 -33.66 34.87 55.51
C GLU A 144 -33.84 35.63 54.18
N CYS A 145 -32.90 35.43 53.25
CA CYS A 145 -32.96 36.00 51.89
C CYS A 145 -33.56 34.97 50.93
N LEU A 146 -34.75 35.23 50.38
CA LEU A 146 -35.46 34.31 49.48
C LEU A 146 -35.39 34.76 48.01
N GLY A 147 -35.27 33.79 47.08
CA GLY A 147 -35.08 34.03 45.65
C GLY A 147 -36.32 33.78 44.79
N ALA A 148 -36.58 34.66 43.81
CA ALA A 148 -37.59 34.46 42.77
C ALA A 148 -36.93 34.29 41.37
N PRO A 149 -37.50 33.45 40.47
CA PRO A 149 -36.94 33.24 39.14
C PRO A 149 -37.19 34.42 38.18
N VAL A 150 -36.16 34.80 37.41
CA VAL A 150 -36.26 35.79 36.32
C VAL A 150 -37.16 35.24 35.19
N PRO A 151 -37.99 36.07 34.51
CA PRO A 151 -38.89 35.60 33.46
C PRO A 151 -38.20 34.88 32.31
N ASN A 152 -38.84 33.82 31.81
CA ASN A 152 -38.35 33.07 30.65
C ASN A 152 -38.18 33.99 29.43
N GLY A 153 -37.01 33.93 28.78
CA GLY A 153 -36.66 34.72 27.60
C GLY A 153 -35.79 35.96 27.86
N ALA A 154 -35.48 36.29 29.12
CA ALA A 154 -34.50 37.34 29.43
C ALA A 154 -33.09 36.91 29.00
N PRO A 155 -32.26 37.78 28.40
CA PRO A 155 -30.87 37.46 28.08
C PRO A 155 -30.07 37.23 29.35
N CYS A 156 -29.17 36.26 29.32
CA CYS A 156 -28.30 35.90 30.45
C CYS A 156 -26.91 35.53 29.92
N THR A 157 -25.90 35.55 30.80
CA THR A 157 -24.54 35.14 30.46
C THR A 157 -24.33 33.70 30.95
N PRO A 158 -24.12 32.72 30.06
CA PRO A 158 -23.86 31.35 30.46
C PRO A 158 -22.46 31.24 31.06
N SER A 159 -22.26 30.29 31.98
CA SER A 159 -20.95 30.00 32.56
C SER A 159 -20.00 29.32 31.57
N ASP A 160 -20.54 28.64 30.56
CA ASP A 160 -19.79 28.11 29.42
C ASP A 160 -19.69 29.19 28.32
N VAL A 161 -18.48 29.69 28.10
CA VAL A 161 -18.18 30.73 27.09
C VAL A 161 -18.37 30.25 25.65
N CYS A 162 -18.54 28.94 25.41
CA CYS A 162 -18.86 28.36 24.11
C CYS A 162 -20.36 28.25 23.84
N VAL A 163 -21.19 28.83 24.72
CA VAL A 163 -22.64 28.94 24.53
C VAL A 163 -22.99 30.37 24.15
N GLY A 164 -23.47 30.55 22.92
CA GLY A 164 -23.94 31.83 22.39
C GLY A 164 -25.46 32.00 22.53
N ASN A 165 -25.91 33.26 22.55
CA ASN A 165 -27.33 33.63 22.53
C ASN A 165 -28.18 33.00 23.66
N ALA A 166 -27.63 32.93 24.89
CA ALA A 166 -28.31 32.30 26.01
C ALA A 166 -29.44 33.16 26.61
N ILE A 167 -30.51 32.50 27.03
CA ILE A 167 -31.68 33.10 27.66
C ILE A 167 -32.06 32.34 28.94
N CYS A 168 -32.70 33.02 29.88
CA CYS A 168 -33.26 32.40 31.06
C CYS A 168 -34.46 31.51 30.68
N GLN A 169 -34.45 30.26 31.12
CA GLN A 169 -35.57 29.34 31.01
C GLN A 169 -35.66 28.53 32.30
N ASN A 170 -36.77 28.70 33.04
CA ASN A 170 -37.05 28.07 34.33
C ASN A 170 -35.92 28.25 35.36
N GLY A 171 -35.35 29.45 35.44
CA GLY A 171 -34.26 29.78 36.37
C GLY A 171 -32.87 29.32 35.91
N GLN A 172 -32.72 28.78 34.70
CA GLN A 172 -31.42 28.38 34.13
C GLN A 172 -31.07 29.21 32.89
N CYS A 173 -29.78 29.56 32.73
CA CYS A 173 -29.29 30.25 31.53
C CYS A 173 -28.92 29.22 30.44
N LEU A 174 -29.71 29.13 29.38
CA LEU A 174 -29.55 28.13 28.31
C LEU A 174 -29.38 28.81 26.95
N GLY A 175 -28.42 28.36 26.14
CA GLY A 175 -28.15 28.87 24.79
C GLY A 175 -27.67 27.77 23.83
N ALA A 176 -27.30 28.15 22.61
CA ALA A 176 -26.81 27.22 21.60
C ALA A 176 -25.27 27.22 21.53
N PRO A 177 -24.62 26.10 21.16
CA PRO A 177 -23.18 26.09 20.94
C PRO A 177 -22.76 27.11 19.86
N ILE A 178 -21.62 27.77 20.05
CA ILE A 178 -21.01 28.63 19.02
C ILE A 178 -20.69 27.79 17.78
N ASP A 179 -21.16 28.24 16.61
CA ASP A 179 -20.87 27.61 15.32
C ASP A 179 -19.53 28.09 14.76
N CYS A 180 -18.55 27.18 14.73
CA CYS A 180 -17.20 27.46 14.25
C CYS A 180 -16.96 27.04 12.79
N SER A 181 -17.99 26.55 12.07
CA SER A 181 -17.87 26.00 10.71
C SER A 181 -17.29 26.97 9.67
N GLY A 182 -17.30 28.28 9.93
CA GLY A 182 -16.72 29.30 9.07
C GLY A 182 -15.24 29.62 9.31
N THR A 183 -14.57 28.95 10.26
CA THR A 183 -13.17 29.25 10.61
C THR A 183 -12.22 28.49 9.69
N PRO A 184 -11.32 29.15 8.94
CA PRO A 184 -10.33 28.46 8.13
C PRO A 184 -9.35 27.70 9.01
N VAL A 185 -9.21 26.40 8.75
CA VAL A 185 -8.28 25.49 9.43
C VAL A 185 -7.63 24.59 8.39
N ASP A 186 -6.44 24.06 8.69
CA ASP A 186 -5.72 23.11 7.82
C ASP A 186 -6.52 21.80 7.65
N ASP A 187 -6.21 21.01 6.62
CA ASP A 187 -6.96 19.80 6.25
C ASP A 187 -7.02 18.73 7.37
N CYS A 188 -6.09 18.77 8.32
CA CYS A 188 -6.00 17.84 9.44
C CYS A 188 -6.71 18.33 10.71
N LEU A 189 -7.32 19.51 10.66
CA LEU A 189 -7.95 20.17 11.78
C LEU A 189 -9.44 20.35 11.48
N TYR A 190 -10.27 20.35 12.52
CA TYR A 190 -11.63 20.89 12.45
C TYR A 190 -11.74 22.10 13.37
N ALA A 191 -12.64 23.04 13.04
CA ALA A 191 -12.84 24.23 13.83
C ALA A 191 -13.77 23.97 15.02
N ALA A 192 -13.34 24.32 16.23
CA ALA A 192 -14.13 24.20 17.45
C ALA A 192 -13.96 25.41 18.36
N CYS A 193 -14.95 25.68 19.21
CA CYS A 193 -14.86 26.75 20.20
C CYS A 193 -13.99 26.33 21.38
N ASN A 194 -13.05 27.18 21.77
CA ASN A 194 -12.20 26.96 22.94
C ASN A 194 -12.95 27.33 24.23
N PRO A 195 -13.15 26.39 25.16
CA PRO A 195 -13.94 26.59 26.38
C PRO A 195 -13.30 27.55 27.40
N SER A 196 -12.05 27.99 27.17
CA SER A 196 -11.35 28.94 28.06
C SER A 196 -11.55 30.39 27.65
N ASN A 197 -11.84 30.67 26.37
CA ASN A 197 -11.89 32.02 25.83
C ASN A 197 -13.04 32.30 24.83
N GLY A 198 -13.82 31.28 24.46
CA GLY A 198 -14.95 31.40 23.53
C GLY A 198 -14.57 31.62 22.06
N GLN A 199 -13.29 31.48 21.69
CA GLN A 199 -12.82 31.69 20.32
C GLN A 199 -12.82 30.39 19.50
N CYS A 200 -13.19 30.48 18.22
CA CYS A 200 -13.08 29.36 17.30
C CYS A 200 -11.62 29.15 16.86
N GLU A 201 -11.08 27.97 17.11
CA GLU A 201 -9.72 27.57 16.74
C GLU A 201 -9.68 26.17 16.14
N GLY A 202 -8.59 25.84 15.45
CA GLY A 202 -8.38 24.52 14.87
C GLY A 202 -7.97 23.50 15.94
N VAL A 203 -8.68 22.39 16.00
CA VAL A 203 -8.39 21.25 16.87
C VAL A 203 -8.13 19.99 16.04
N PRO A 204 -7.25 19.08 16.50
CA PRO A 204 -6.91 17.86 15.75
C PRO A 204 -8.13 17.02 15.37
N ASP A 205 -8.32 16.76 14.08
CA ASP A 205 -9.36 15.85 13.61
C ASP A 205 -8.80 14.43 13.48
N ALA A 206 -9.05 13.61 14.51
CA ALA A 206 -8.63 12.21 14.49
C ALA A 206 -9.28 11.39 13.37
N SER A 207 -10.41 11.84 12.80
CA SER A 207 -11.05 11.15 11.68
C SER A 207 -10.29 11.31 10.36
N GLN A 208 -9.40 12.31 10.27
CA GLN A 208 -8.55 12.55 9.10
C GLN A 208 -7.22 11.78 9.18
N ASN A 209 -6.90 11.08 10.26
CA ASN A 209 -5.62 10.37 10.37
C ASN A 209 -5.45 9.35 9.23
N GLY A 210 -4.35 9.48 8.48
CA GLY A 210 -4.04 8.67 7.30
C GLY A 210 -4.68 9.16 6.00
N VAL A 211 -5.47 10.23 6.02
CA VAL A 211 -6.02 10.89 4.82
C VAL A 211 -4.97 11.84 4.24
N ALA A 212 -4.96 11.97 2.90
CA ALA A 212 -4.08 12.91 2.21
C ALA A 212 -4.43 14.36 2.55
N CYS A 213 -3.41 15.20 2.71
CA CYS A 213 -3.56 16.62 3.02
C CYS A 213 -2.66 17.47 2.14
N ASP A 214 -3.19 18.61 1.69
CA ASP A 214 -2.50 19.56 0.81
C ASP A 214 -2.30 20.92 1.49
N GLN A 215 -3.23 21.32 2.37
CA GLN A 215 -3.14 22.52 3.20
C GLN A 215 -2.45 22.19 4.54
N GLY A 216 -1.29 22.80 4.76
CA GLY A 216 -0.45 22.61 5.95
C GLY A 216 0.87 21.85 5.66
N GLY A 217 1.81 21.93 6.61
CA GLY A 217 3.11 21.25 6.53
C GLY A 217 4.12 21.82 5.51
N ASP A 218 5.22 21.10 5.27
CA ASP A 218 6.32 21.55 4.40
C ASP A 218 5.90 21.58 2.91
N PRO A 219 5.86 22.74 2.23
CA PRO A 219 5.42 22.84 0.83
C PRO A 219 6.35 22.13 -0.18
N CYS A 220 7.52 21.68 0.26
CA CYS A 220 8.47 20.89 -0.51
C CYS A 220 8.33 19.37 -0.30
N MET A 221 7.25 18.91 0.33
CA MET A 221 6.91 17.50 0.43
C MET A 221 5.62 17.22 -0.36
N VAL A 222 5.57 16.09 -1.06
CA VAL A 222 4.39 15.61 -1.82
C VAL A 222 3.84 14.32 -1.23
N GLY A 223 2.53 14.10 -1.35
CA GLY A 223 1.86 12.91 -0.80
C GLY A 223 1.84 12.89 0.74
N LYS A 224 1.64 14.05 1.36
CA LYS A 224 1.52 14.18 2.81
C LYS A 224 0.24 13.54 3.31
N ILE A 225 0.24 13.15 4.57
CA ILE A 225 -0.94 12.61 5.26
C ILE A 225 -1.13 13.32 6.59
N CYS A 226 -2.38 13.34 7.05
CA CYS A 226 -2.69 13.80 8.39
C CYS A 226 -2.26 12.78 9.44
N ASP A 227 -1.56 13.25 10.47
CA ASP A 227 -1.25 12.49 11.67
C ASP A 227 -1.40 13.40 12.90
N ALA A 228 -2.32 13.04 13.79
CA ALA A 228 -2.60 13.74 15.05
C ALA A 228 -2.78 15.26 14.88
N GLY A 229 -3.52 15.68 13.85
CA GLY A 229 -3.79 17.09 13.56
C GLY A 229 -2.67 17.82 12.81
N THR A 230 -1.60 17.13 12.42
CA THR A 230 -0.49 17.70 11.64
C THR A 230 -0.48 17.12 10.24
N CYS A 231 -0.39 17.99 9.22
CA CYS A 231 -0.14 17.55 7.84
C CYS A 231 1.36 17.32 7.63
N GLY A 232 1.79 16.06 7.50
CA GLY A 232 3.21 15.71 7.49
C GLY A 232 3.53 14.42 6.72
N GLY A 233 4.81 14.05 6.71
CA GLY A 233 5.31 12.92 5.92
C GLY A 233 5.46 13.24 4.43
N GLY A 234 5.26 12.24 3.58
CA GLY A 234 5.44 12.35 2.13
C GLY A 234 6.89 12.21 1.65
N ALA A 235 7.09 12.38 0.35
CA ALA A 235 8.41 12.37 -0.28
C ALA A 235 8.85 13.80 -0.65
N PRO A 236 10.16 14.11 -0.66
CA PRO A 236 10.66 15.40 -1.16
C PRO A 236 10.17 15.66 -2.58
N LYS A 237 9.73 16.89 -2.84
CA LYS A 237 9.29 17.36 -4.14
C LYS A 237 10.43 17.23 -5.14
N ASN A 238 10.21 16.46 -6.20
CA ASN A 238 11.23 16.23 -7.20
C ASN A 238 11.41 17.47 -8.09
N CYS A 239 12.55 18.14 -7.94
CA CYS A 239 12.94 19.28 -8.75
C CYS A 239 14.02 18.96 -9.80
N SER A 240 14.40 17.68 -9.97
CA SER A 240 15.52 17.27 -10.84
C SER A 240 15.31 17.63 -12.32
N GLN A 241 14.10 17.98 -12.73
CA GLN A 241 13.80 18.57 -14.04
C GLN A 241 14.58 19.88 -14.32
N LEU A 242 15.05 20.57 -13.29
CA LEU A 242 15.91 21.75 -13.40
C LEU A 242 17.40 21.41 -13.20
N ASP A 243 17.76 20.12 -13.05
CA ASP A 243 19.14 19.65 -13.05
C ASP A 243 19.65 19.68 -14.50
N ILE A 244 20.07 20.85 -14.98
CA ILE A 244 20.60 21.02 -16.33
C ILE A 244 21.92 21.77 -16.32
N GLY A 245 22.98 21.08 -16.77
CA GLY A 245 24.32 21.64 -16.80
C GLY A 245 24.82 21.95 -15.40
N CYS A 246 25.03 23.24 -15.11
CA CYS A 246 25.55 23.73 -13.83
C CYS A 246 24.47 24.32 -12.93
N GLN A 247 23.27 23.75 -12.99
CA GLN A 247 22.15 24.08 -12.12
C GLN A 247 21.59 22.79 -11.55
N ASN A 248 21.22 22.82 -10.27
CA ASN A 248 20.41 21.79 -9.63
C ASN A 248 19.05 22.39 -9.29
N GLY A 249 17.97 21.64 -9.54
CA GLY A 249 16.65 22.00 -9.09
C GLY A 249 16.50 21.81 -7.58
N VAL A 250 16.15 22.89 -6.90
CA VAL A 250 15.90 22.90 -5.46
C VAL A 250 14.48 23.43 -5.23
N CYS A 251 13.74 22.80 -4.33
CA CYS A 251 12.43 23.30 -3.94
C CYS A 251 12.61 24.47 -2.96
N ASN A 252 11.95 25.59 -3.24
CA ASN A 252 11.90 26.73 -2.34
C ASN A 252 11.00 26.42 -1.13
N ALA A 253 11.60 26.31 0.05
CA ALA A 253 10.92 25.90 1.29
C ALA A 253 9.77 26.83 1.74
N VAL A 254 9.65 28.03 1.16
CA VAL A 254 8.56 28.98 1.48
C VAL A 254 7.41 28.89 0.48
N THR A 255 7.74 28.79 -0.81
CA THR A 255 6.73 28.85 -1.89
C THR A 255 6.33 27.47 -2.41
N GLY A 256 7.12 26.43 -2.13
CA GLY A 256 6.97 25.10 -2.71
C GLY A 256 7.32 25.03 -4.20
N VAL A 257 7.85 26.10 -4.80
CA VAL A 257 8.18 26.15 -6.23
C VAL A 257 9.59 25.62 -6.46
N CYS A 258 9.78 24.79 -7.51
CA CYS A 258 11.11 24.34 -7.92
C CYS A 258 11.85 25.48 -8.64
N GLU A 259 13.07 25.76 -8.19
CA GLU A 259 13.94 26.82 -8.75
C GLU A 259 15.33 26.24 -9.06
N GLY A 260 15.99 26.77 -10.10
CA GLY A 260 17.34 26.36 -10.47
C GLY A 260 18.38 27.05 -9.61
N GLN A 261 19.19 26.28 -8.89
CA GLN A 261 20.29 26.76 -8.06
C GLN A 261 21.63 26.44 -8.71
N ALA A 262 22.50 27.45 -8.81
CA ALA A 262 23.84 27.32 -9.38
C ALA A 262 24.70 26.28 -8.61
N VAL A 263 25.29 25.33 -9.34
CA VAL A 263 26.29 24.41 -8.82
C VAL A 263 27.62 25.16 -8.63
N PRO A 264 28.31 25.04 -7.47
CA PRO A 264 29.59 25.70 -7.25
C PRO A 264 30.67 25.28 -8.26
N VAL A 265 31.66 26.15 -8.49
CA VAL A 265 32.81 25.84 -9.36
C VAL A 265 33.51 24.55 -8.89
N GLY A 266 33.73 23.62 -9.83
CA GLY A 266 34.28 22.29 -9.56
C GLY A 266 33.23 21.24 -9.17
N GLY A 267 31.97 21.64 -8.95
CA GLY A 267 30.85 20.71 -8.78
C GLY A 267 30.51 19.98 -10.08
N GLN A 268 29.88 18.80 -9.95
CA GLN A 268 29.52 17.97 -11.09
C GLN A 268 28.39 18.62 -11.90
N CYS A 269 28.42 18.41 -13.21
CA CYS A 269 27.35 18.80 -14.13
C CYS A 269 26.98 17.63 -15.04
N ASN A 270 25.76 17.67 -15.59
CA ASN A 270 25.21 16.57 -16.39
C ASN A 270 24.99 16.94 -17.87
N SER A 271 25.20 18.19 -18.27
CA SER A 271 25.02 18.61 -19.66
C SER A 271 26.19 18.10 -20.52
N GLY A 272 25.89 17.20 -21.45
CA GLY A 272 26.87 16.60 -22.36
C GLY A 272 27.73 15.50 -21.74
N THR A 273 27.48 15.11 -20.48
CA THR A 273 28.13 13.93 -19.88
C THR A 273 27.52 12.65 -20.42
N ASN A 274 28.33 11.60 -20.52
CA ASN A 274 27.89 10.26 -20.91
C ASN A 274 28.79 9.22 -20.23
N ALA A 275 28.64 7.93 -20.56
CA ALA A 275 29.49 6.87 -20.02
C ALA A 275 31.00 7.14 -20.19
N CYS A 276 31.38 7.92 -21.21
CA CYS A 276 32.77 8.25 -21.52
C CYS A 276 33.20 9.67 -21.16
N ASN A 277 32.32 10.51 -20.62
CA ASN A 277 32.63 11.89 -20.26
C ASN A 277 31.99 12.26 -18.92
N THR A 278 32.81 12.76 -18.01
CA THR A 278 32.35 13.40 -16.77
C THR A 278 32.40 14.91 -16.92
N GLY A 279 31.54 15.63 -16.23
CA GLY A 279 31.41 17.09 -16.35
C GLY A 279 31.69 17.79 -15.03
N VAL A 280 32.42 18.91 -15.07
CA VAL A 280 32.55 19.84 -13.94
C VAL A 280 32.22 21.29 -14.32
N CYS A 281 31.63 22.03 -13.39
CA CYS A 281 31.26 23.43 -13.58
C CYS A 281 32.45 24.37 -13.49
N ASN A 282 32.61 25.24 -14.49
CA ASN A 282 33.59 26.32 -14.44
C ASN A 282 32.99 27.61 -13.84
N ALA A 283 33.83 28.63 -13.66
CA ALA A 283 33.42 29.93 -13.12
C ALA A 283 32.39 30.69 -13.98
N SER A 284 32.21 30.29 -15.24
CA SER A 284 31.24 30.86 -16.18
C SER A 284 29.93 30.05 -16.22
N GLN A 285 29.70 29.13 -15.28
CA GLN A 285 28.53 28.24 -15.24
C GLN A 285 28.40 27.33 -16.47
N GLN A 286 29.51 26.99 -17.10
CA GLN A 286 29.54 26.03 -18.21
C GLN A 286 30.04 24.67 -17.73
N CYS A 287 29.41 23.61 -18.26
CA CYS A 287 29.84 22.25 -18.02
C CYS A 287 31.07 21.91 -18.87
N ILE A 288 32.19 21.62 -18.22
CA ILE A 288 33.44 21.25 -18.88
C ILE A 288 33.59 19.74 -18.81
N LEU A 289 33.54 19.11 -19.98
CA LEU A 289 33.64 17.66 -20.12
C LEU A 289 35.10 17.20 -20.06
N THR A 290 35.34 16.16 -19.29
CA THR A 290 36.61 15.44 -19.21
C THR A 290 36.36 13.98 -19.56
N PRO A 291 37.05 13.45 -20.59
CA PRO A 291 36.98 12.03 -20.91
C PRO A 291 37.36 11.18 -19.71
N VAL A 292 36.59 10.11 -19.48
CA VAL A 292 37.00 9.05 -18.56
C VAL A 292 38.20 8.30 -19.15
N PRO A 293 38.98 7.55 -18.34
CA PRO A 293 40.13 6.80 -18.85
C PRO A 293 39.76 5.84 -20.00
N ASP A 294 40.63 5.78 -21.02
CA ASP A 294 40.45 4.84 -22.13
C ASP A 294 40.39 3.40 -21.62
N GLY A 295 39.51 2.58 -22.20
CA GLY A 295 39.24 1.21 -21.75
C GLY A 295 38.21 1.10 -20.63
N THR A 296 37.69 2.22 -20.11
CA THR A 296 36.51 2.19 -19.24
C THR A 296 35.35 1.56 -20.01
N THR A 297 34.69 0.56 -19.42
CA THR A 297 33.52 -0.08 -20.03
C THR A 297 32.42 0.96 -20.21
N CYS A 298 31.88 1.02 -21.42
CA CYS A 298 30.69 1.80 -21.73
C CYS A 298 29.74 0.89 -22.53
N ASP A 299 28.62 1.45 -22.93
CA ASP A 299 27.70 0.83 -23.89
C ASP A 299 27.44 1.93 -24.93
N ASP A 300 27.71 1.64 -26.20
CA ASP A 300 27.37 2.58 -27.29
C ASP A 300 25.91 2.43 -27.73
N PHE A 301 25.17 1.57 -27.02
CA PHE A 301 23.76 1.25 -27.19
C PHE A 301 23.47 0.62 -28.56
N SER A 302 24.51 0.15 -29.26
CA SER A 302 24.34 -0.60 -30.48
C SER A 302 24.19 -2.09 -30.19
N THR A 303 23.13 -2.69 -30.73
CA THR A 303 22.98 -4.16 -30.71
C THR A 303 23.97 -4.87 -31.63
N CYS A 304 24.69 -4.13 -32.47
CA CYS A 304 25.64 -4.64 -33.44
C CYS A 304 27.11 -4.47 -33.01
N SER A 305 27.36 -3.88 -31.84
CA SER A 305 28.69 -3.72 -31.28
C SER A 305 28.90 -4.71 -30.12
N SER A 306 30.17 -5.05 -29.87
CA SER A 306 30.53 -5.81 -28.67
C SER A 306 31.87 -5.35 -28.11
N GLY A 307 32.04 -5.51 -26.80
CA GLY A 307 33.27 -5.13 -26.10
C GLY A 307 33.46 -3.62 -25.97
N ASP A 308 32.36 -2.88 -25.86
CA ASP A 308 32.32 -1.42 -25.85
C ASP A 308 33.19 -0.82 -24.75
N SER A 309 34.05 0.10 -25.17
CA SER A 309 34.95 0.80 -24.27
C SER A 309 35.19 2.23 -24.71
N CYS A 310 35.44 3.09 -23.72
CA CYS A 310 35.73 4.48 -23.97
C CYS A 310 37.08 4.63 -24.67
N SER A 311 37.10 5.42 -25.72
CA SER A 311 38.31 5.85 -26.44
C SER A 311 38.19 7.34 -26.73
N ALA A 312 39.06 8.15 -26.13
CA ALA A 312 39.09 9.61 -26.27
C ALA A 312 37.73 10.28 -26.00
N GLY A 313 36.99 9.79 -24.99
CA GLY A 313 35.69 10.33 -24.62
C GLY A 313 34.53 9.88 -25.52
N THR A 314 34.74 8.93 -26.42
CA THR A 314 33.67 8.31 -27.23
C THR A 314 33.53 6.85 -26.83
N CYS A 315 32.29 6.36 -26.72
CA CYS A 315 32.07 4.94 -26.55
C CYS A 315 32.19 4.25 -27.91
N THR A 316 33.05 3.24 -28.01
CA THR A 316 33.28 2.51 -29.26
C THR A 316 33.37 1.02 -28.99
N GLY A 317 32.64 0.21 -29.76
CA GLY A 317 32.76 -1.25 -29.77
C GLY A 317 33.37 -1.84 -31.03
N THR A 318 33.60 -3.16 -31.01
CA THR A 318 33.88 -3.92 -32.22
C THR A 318 32.56 -4.18 -32.93
N ILE A 319 32.33 -3.49 -34.05
CA ILE A 319 31.14 -3.68 -34.89
C ILE A 319 31.20 -5.09 -35.51
N ASP A 320 30.12 -5.84 -35.38
CA ASP A 320 29.97 -7.11 -36.06
C ASP A 320 29.76 -6.88 -37.57
N PRO A 321 30.66 -7.40 -38.44
CA PRO A 321 30.57 -7.18 -39.88
C PRO A 321 29.35 -7.86 -40.53
N ALA A 322 28.63 -8.74 -39.82
CA ALA A 322 27.38 -9.33 -40.29
C ALA A 322 26.14 -8.49 -39.92
N CYS A 323 26.31 -7.40 -39.17
CA CYS A 323 25.23 -6.58 -38.67
C CYS A 323 25.10 -5.30 -39.52
N ASP A 324 24.21 -5.33 -40.52
CA ASP A 324 23.91 -4.17 -41.35
C ASP A 324 22.85 -3.27 -40.67
N ILE A 325 23.27 -2.08 -40.25
CA ILE A 325 22.40 -1.02 -39.69
C ILE A 325 22.16 0.07 -40.76
N TYR A 326 20.89 0.44 -40.96
CA TYR A 326 20.45 1.50 -41.86
C TYR A 326 20.08 2.80 -41.14
N LEU A 327 19.69 2.71 -39.87
CA LEU A 327 19.43 3.83 -38.97
C LEU A 327 19.64 3.36 -37.54
N GLU A 328 20.23 4.19 -36.69
CA GLU A 328 20.30 3.98 -35.24
C GLU A 328 20.21 5.32 -34.53
N GLN A 329 19.42 5.38 -33.47
CA GLN A 329 19.18 6.58 -32.69
C GLN A 329 18.69 6.27 -31.28
N GLY A 330 19.55 6.53 -30.28
CA GLY A 330 19.22 6.50 -28.84
C GLY A 330 18.94 7.88 -28.22
N PHE A 331 18.73 8.92 -29.03
CA PHE A 331 18.33 10.28 -28.63
C PHE A 331 19.22 11.04 -27.64
N GLU A 332 20.43 10.56 -27.34
CA GLU A 332 21.39 11.24 -26.45
C GLU A 332 21.89 12.60 -26.95
N VAL A 333 21.59 12.95 -28.20
CA VAL A 333 21.74 14.30 -28.76
C VAL A 333 20.37 14.81 -29.16
N CYS A 334 19.88 15.84 -28.48
CA CYS A 334 18.56 16.42 -28.72
C CYS A 334 18.61 17.84 -29.34
N PRO A 335 17.85 18.11 -30.42
CA PRO A 335 17.17 17.13 -31.27
C PRO A 335 18.18 16.30 -32.08
N ALA A 336 17.83 15.04 -32.34
CA ALA A 336 18.65 14.15 -33.13
C ALA A 336 18.86 14.69 -34.56
N PRO A 337 20.09 14.68 -35.10
CA PRO A 337 20.36 15.21 -36.43
C PRO A 337 19.46 14.59 -37.52
N GLY A 338 18.78 15.44 -38.29
CA GLY A 338 17.91 15.01 -39.39
C GLY A 338 16.51 14.52 -38.99
N TRP A 339 16.22 14.40 -37.69
CA TRP A 339 14.89 14.09 -37.21
C TRP A 339 13.99 15.33 -37.23
N VAL A 340 12.71 15.12 -37.53
CA VAL A 340 11.69 16.19 -37.56
C VAL A 340 10.66 15.90 -36.48
N LEU A 341 10.53 16.81 -35.53
CA LEU A 341 9.52 16.77 -34.47
C LEU A 341 8.43 17.80 -34.81
N SER A 342 7.17 17.37 -34.77
CA SER A 342 6.00 18.18 -35.12
C SER A 342 4.89 17.99 -34.09
N GLY A 343 4.12 19.04 -33.84
CA GLY A 343 3.11 19.04 -32.78
C GLY A 343 3.74 19.29 -31.42
N GLU A 344 3.42 18.45 -30.43
CA GLU A 344 3.95 18.60 -29.07
C GLU A 344 5.26 17.83 -28.84
N TRP A 345 5.63 16.93 -29.77
CA TRP A 345 6.79 16.06 -29.64
C TRP A 345 8.07 16.83 -29.30
N THR A 346 8.77 16.37 -28.27
CA THR A 346 10.00 16.96 -27.73
C THR A 346 11.04 15.87 -27.44
N CYS A 347 12.33 16.25 -27.42
CA CYS A 347 13.45 15.36 -27.13
C CYS A 347 14.17 15.87 -25.87
N GLY A 348 14.50 14.98 -24.95
CA GLY A 348 15.17 15.30 -23.68
C GLY A 348 14.89 14.28 -22.58
N VAL A 349 15.19 14.65 -21.35
CA VAL A 349 14.96 13.81 -20.17
C VAL A 349 13.45 13.66 -19.91
N PRO A 350 12.93 12.43 -19.70
CA PRO A 350 11.52 12.26 -19.35
C PRO A 350 11.22 12.86 -17.96
N SER A 351 10.09 13.56 -17.81
CA SER A 351 9.68 14.18 -16.53
C SER A 351 8.84 13.26 -15.65
N VAL A 352 8.49 13.74 -14.45
CA VAL A 352 7.76 13.00 -13.39
C VAL A 352 6.41 12.43 -13.80
N SER A 353 5.79 12.89 -14.89
CA SER A 353 4.52 12.32 -15.36
C SER A 353 4.74 11.05 -16.20
N GLY A 354 5.87 10.87 -16.88
CA GLY A 354 6.13 9.74 -17.78
C GLY A 354 7.00 8.62 -17.17
N PRO A 355 7.79 7.90 -17.98
CA PRO A 355 8.75 6.94 -17.45
C PRO A 355 9.79 7.65 -16.57
N ALA A 356 10.19 7.02 -15.47
CA ALA A 356 11.12 7.62 -14.52
C ALA A 356 12.53 7.88 -15.11
N THR A 357 12.93 7.10 -16.10
CA THR A 357 14.19 7.24 -16.85
C THR A 357 13.96 6.85 -18.31
N ALA A 358 14.89 7.26 -19.18
CA ALA A 358 15.06 6.66 -20.50
C ALA A 358 15.24 5.14 -20.40
N TYR A 359 15.02 4.41 -21.50
CA TYR A 359 15.27 2.96 -21.48
C TYR A 359 16.76 2.70 -21.35
N GLU A 360 17.53 3.37 -22.20
CA GLU A 360 18.99 3.45 -22.19
C GLU A 360 19.39 4.93 -22.25
N GLY A 361 20.59 5.28 -21.78
CA GLY A 361 21.00 6.68 -21.72
C GLY A 361 20.16 7.57 -20.78
N VAL A 362 19.95 8.82 -21.19
CA VAL A 362 19.32 9.88 -20.38
C VAL A 362 18.17 10.56 -21.11
N ASN A 363 18.19 10.59 -22.44
CA ASN A 363 17.24 11.33 -23.25
C ASN A 363 16.33 10.38 -24.03
N VAL A 364 15.10 10.81 -24.26
CA VAL A 364 14.12 10.11 -25.11
C VAL A 364 13.46 11.10 -26.04
N VAL A 365 12.70 10.62 -27.02
CA VAL A 365 11.70 11.44 -27.72
C VAL A 365 10.31 11.10 -27.20
N GLY A 366 9.51 12.10 -26.87
CA GLY A 366 8.17 11.87 -26.34
C GLY A 366 7.20 12.96 -26.76
N ASP A 367 5.90 12.62 -26.76
CA ASP A 367 4.85 13.53 -27.20
C ASP A 367 4.80 14.82 -26.37
N LYS A 368 5.02 14.74 -25.06
CA LYS A 368 5.16 15.92 -24.21
C LYS A 368 5.97 15.60 -22.96
N LEU A 369 7.28 15.83 -23.01
CA LEU A 369 8.15 15.42 -21.91
C LEU A 369 7.81 16.10 -20.57
N GLY A 370 7.27 17.32 -20.58
CA GLY A 370 7.00 18.13 -19.39
C GLY A 370 5.57 18.05 -18.83
N GLY A 371 4.75 17.05 -19.21
CA GLY A 371 3.40 16.90 -18.68
C GLY A 371 2.51 15.99 -19.52
N ASN A 372 1.20 16.11 -19.37
CA ASN A 372 0.25 15.30 -20.13
C ASN A 372 -0.06 15.91 -21.51
N TYR A 373 -0.29 15.05 -22.51
CA TYR A 373 -0.57 15.45 -23.90
C TYR A 373 -1.83 16.31 -24.03
N SER A 374 -1.91 17.13 -25.08
CA SER A 374 -3.10 17.93 -25.39
C SER A 374 -4.22 17.14 -26.06
N ASN A 375 -5.46 17.62 -25.94
CA ASN A 375 -6.63 17.06 -26.62
C ASN A 375 -6.66 17.49 -28.10
N ASN A 376 -7.36 16.71 -28.93
CA ASN A 376 -7.64 16.96 -30.35
C ASN A 376 -6.39 16.99 -31.25
N LEU A 377 -5.35 16.24 -30.90
CA LEU A 377 -4.18 16.03 -31.76
C LEU A 377 -4.53 15.10 -32.91
N THR A 378 -3.90 15.29 -34.08
CA THR A 378 -4.13 14.43 -35.25
C THR A 378 -2.84 13.76 -35.72
N TYR A 379 -2.97 12.58 -36.33
CA TYR A 379 -1.82 11.83 -36.83
C TYR A 379 -1.00 12.61 -37.89
N GLU A 380 -1.62 13.57 -38.58
CA GLU A 380 -1.02 14.35 -39.66
C GLU A 380 -0.15 15.50 -39.15
N THR A 381 -0.41 16.01 -37.95
CA THR A 381 0.27 17.20 -37.41
C THR A 381 1.11 16.90 -36.17
N ASN A 382 0.81 15.80 -35.46
CA ASN A 382 1.50 15.43 -34.23
C ASN A 382 2.29 14.13 -34.41
N TYR A 383 3.59 14.27 -34.68
CA TYR A 383 4.47 13.16 -34.99
C TYR A 383 5.96 13.49 -34.77
N VAL A 384 6.75 12.43 -34.61
CA VAL A 384 8.20 12.46 -34.80
C VAL A 384 8.57 11.61 -36.01
N GLN A 385 9.52 12.10 -36.82
CA GLN A 385 9.91 11.53 -38.11
C GLN A 385 11.42 11.33 -38.21
N THR A 386 11.83 10.22 -38.81
CA THR A 386 13.22 9.91 -39.12
C THR A 386 13.77 10.77 -40.27
N PRO A 387 15.11 10.89 -40.43
CA PRO A 387 15.70 11.20 -41.72
C PRO A 387 15.39 10.10 -42.78
N PRO A 388 15.63 10.34 -44.08
CA PRO A 388 15.50 9.30 -45.10
C PRO A 388 16.43 8.11 -44.84
N ILE A 389 15.87 6.89 -44.91
CA ILE A 389 16.54 5.62 -44.67
C ILE A 389 16.65 4.88 -46.01
N GLY A 390 17.87 4.49 -46.39
CA GLY A 390 18.11 3.74 -47.62
C GLY A 390 18.14 2.24 -47.38
N LEU A 391 17.16 1.50 -47.92
CA LEU A 391 17.08 0.03 -47.82
C LEU A 391 17.57 -0.66 -49.11
N GLY A 392 18.46 -0.01 -49.87
CA GLY A 392 18.92 -0.48 -51.19
C GLY A 392 19.70 -1.79 -51.16
N THR A 393 20.36 -2.09 -50.04
CA THR A 393 21.14 -3.32 -49.81
C THR A 393 20.48 -4.26 -48.81
N ALA A 394 19.30 -3.92 -48.30
CA ALA A 394 18.62 -4.68 -47.26
C ALA A 394 18.01 -5.98 -47.80
N ASN A 395 18.08 -7.02 -47.00
CA ASN A 395 17.53 -8.34 -47.30
C ASN A 395 16.27 -8.61 -46.49
N SER A 396 16.32 -8.33 -45.18
CA SER A 396 15.23 -8.51 -44.23
C SER A 396 15.21 -7.38 -43.17
N PRO A 397 14.98 -6.12 -43.58
CA PRO A 397 15.03 -4.98 -42.67
C PRO A 397 13.88 -5.01 -41.66
N ILE A 398 14.20 -4.74 -40.40
CA ILE A 398 13.27 -4.60 -39.28
C ILE A 398 13.55 -3.27 -38.58
N LEU A 399 12.51 -2.51 -38.26
CA LEU A 399 12.59 -1.43 -37.29
C LEU A 399 12.42 -2.04 -35.90
N THR A 400 13.33 -1.76 -34.98
CA THR A 400 13.21 -2.05 -33.55
C THR A 400 13.30 -0.77 -32.74
N TYR A 401 12.57 -0.70 -31.64
CA TYR A 401 12.66 0.42 -30.70
C TYR A 401 12.07 0.02 -29.34
N ARG A 402 12.15 0.94 -28.38
CA ARG A 402 11.48 0.85 -27.09
C ARG A 402 10.40 1.91 -27.01
N HIS A 403 9.24 1.53 -26.49
CA HIS A 403 8.18 2.48 -26.19
C HIS A 403 7.72 2.39 -24.74
N TRP A 404 7.24 3.50 -24.21
CA TRP A 404 6.46 3.56 -22.98
C TRP A 404 5.15 4.26 -23.32
N VAL A 405 4.02 3.69 -22.88
CA VAL A 405 2.69 4.15 -23.30
C VAL A 405 1.78 4.28 -22.08
N ASP A 406 1.24 5.48 -21.87
CA ASP A 406 0.12 5.74 -20.97
C ASP A 406 -0.81 6.76 -21.61
N THR A 407 -1.89 6.26 -22.21
CA THR A 407 -2.90 7.08 -22.90
C THR A 407 -4.30 6.68 -22.46
N GLU A 408 -5.31 7.47 -22.84
CA GLU A 408 -6.70 7.12 -22.58
C GLU A 408 -7.06 5.78 -23.25
N GLY A 409 -7.57 4.84 -22.45
CA GLY A 409 -7.82 3.46 -22.87
C GLY A 409 -9.03 3.24 -23.77
N SER A 410 -9.32 1.98 -24.06
CA SER A 410 -10.45 1.48 -24.88
C SER A 410 -10.41 1.80 -26.37
N THR A 411 -10.54 3.06 -26.81
CA THR A 411 -10.58 3.43 -28.25
C THR A 411 -10.28 4.92 -28.54
N TYR A 412 -9.75 5.69 -27.59
CA TYR A 412 -9.74 7.15 -27.70
C TYR A 412 -8.42 7.71 -28.23
N ASP A 413 -7.30 7.27 -27.65
CA ASP A 413 -5.98 7.83 -27.90
C ASP A 413 -4.97 6.74 -28.24
N ALA A 414 -4.29 6.88 -29.38
CA ALA A 414 -3.31 5.90 -29.81
C ALA A 414 -2.26 6.51 -30.74
N TYR A 415 -1.08 5.88 -30.76
CA TYR A 415 -0.03 6.20 -31.71
C TYR A 415 0.25 5.01 -32.64
N ASN A 416 0.75 5.28 -33.83
CA ASN A 416 1.13 4.26 -34.80
C ASN A 416 2.40 4.61 -35.57
N VAL A 417 2.96 3.60 -36.24
CA VAL A 417 4.11 3.74 -37.12
C VAL A 417 3.63 3.84 -38.57
N LYS A 418 4.10 4.89 -39.25
CA LYS A 418 3.81 5.16 -40.65
C LYS A 418 5.08 5.19 -41.48
N VAL A 419 4.93 4.93 -42.76
CA VAL A 419 6.01 4.96 -43.74
C VAL A 419 5.62 5.77 -44.96
N SER A 420 6.62 6.46 -45.51
CA SER A 420 6.54 7.14 -46.79
C SER A 420 7.67 6.66 -47.70
N THR A 421 7.33 6.41 -48.97
CA THR A 421 8.27 6.00 -50.03
C THR A 421 8.44 7.07 -51.12
N ASP A 422 7.82 8.24 -50.94
CA ASP A 422 7.75 9.33 -51.92
C ASP A 422 8.25 10.67 -51.38
N GLY A 423 9.15 10.61 -50.39
CA GLY A 423 9.77 11.78 -49.77
C GLY A 423 8.86 12.51 -48.78
N GLY A 424 7.90 11.79 -48.17
CA GLY A 424 7.01 12.33 -47.14
C GLY A 424 5.71 12.93 -47.69
N GLN A 425 5.39 12.74 -48.96
CA GLN A 425 4.17 13.28 -49.58
C GLN A 425 2.94 12.45 -49.20
N ASN A 426 3.07 11.11 -49.20
CA ASN A 426 2.03 10.18 -48.77
C ASN A 426 2.54 9.27 -47.66
N TRP A 427 1.61 8.84 -46.78
CA TRP A 427 1.90 8.03 -45.59
C TRP A 427 0.94 6.85 -45.49
N SER A 428 1.48 5.66 -45.25
CA SER A 428 0.71 4.45 -44.94
C SER A 428 1.07 3.93 -43.55
N VAL A 429 0.08 3.41 -42.82
CA VAL A 429 0.31 2.75 -41.53
C VAL A 429 0.90 1.37 -41.77
N ILE A 430 2.01 1.04 -41.12
CA ILE A 430 2.56 -0.33 -41.15
C ILE A 430 1.81 -1.16 -40.11
N THR A 431 1.22 -2.27 -40.54
CA THR A 431 0.37 -3.13 -39.69
C THR A 431 1.05 -4.41 -39.22
N ASN A 432 2.15 -4.83 -39.86
CA ASN A 432 2.93 -5.99 -39.43
C ASN A 432 3.91 -5.58 -38.33
N VAL A 433 3.40 -5.51 -37.10
CA VAL A 433 4.11 -5.02 -35.91
C VAL A 433 3.99 -6.01 -34.76
N THR A 434 5.01 -6.08 -33.91
CA THR A 434 5.01 -6.88 -32.68
C THR A 434 5.38 -5.98 -31.49
N PRO A 435 4.58 -5.91 -30.42
CA PRO A 435 3.26 -6.55 -30.27
C PRO A 435 2.24 -5.99 -31.28
N PRO A 436 1.20 -6.75 -31.69
CA PRO A 436 0.15 -6.21 -32.55
C PRO A 436 -0.52 -4.99 -31.92
N TYR A 437 -0.98 -4.05 -32.76
CA TYR A 437 -1.79 -2.92 -32.29
C TYR A 437 -3.01 -3.39 -31.52
N ASN A 438 -3.27 -2.78 -30.36
CA ASN A 438 -4.39 -3.16 -29.48
C ASN A 438 -5.65 -2.31 -29.71
N LEU A 439 -5.53 -1.13 -30.34
CA LEU A 439 -6.64 -0.19 -30.55
C LEU A 439 -6.86 0.17 -32.02
N SER A 440 -8.05 0.68 -32.33
CA SER A 440 -8.38 1.36 -33.59
C SER A 440 -8.94 2.75 -33.29
N VAL A 441 -8.20 3.78 -33.65
CA VAL A 441 -8.45 5.17 -33.27
C VAL A 441 -8.38 6.06 -34.51
N GLY A 442 -9.42 6.86 -34.76
CA GLY A 442 -9.49 7.69 -35.98
C GLY A 442 -9.48 6.87 -37.28
N GLY A 443 -9.97 5.62 -37.23
CA GLY A 443 -9.98 4.70 -38.38
C GLY A 443 -8.62 4.06 -38.70
N GLN A 444 -7.62 4.22 -37.84
CA GLN A 444 -6.28 3.64 -38.00
C GLN A 444 -5.93 2.79 -36.77
N PRO A 445 -5.24 1.65 -36.95
CA PRO A 445 -4.77 0.87 -35.82
C PRO A 445 -3.63 1.60 -35.11
N GLY A 446 -3.47 1.36 -33.81
CA GLY A 446 -2.41 1.97 -32.99
C GLY A 446 -2.28 1.32 -31.62
N TRP A 447 -1.21 1.65 -30.90
CA TRP A 447 -1.05 1.31 -29.49
C TRP A 447 -1.56 2.44 -28.60
N GLY A 448 -2.28 2.09 -27.54
CA GLY A 448 -2.74 3.03 -26.52
C GLY A 448 -3.25 2.33 -25.26
N GLY A 449 -3.79 3.11 -24.33
CA GLY A 449 -4.27 2.70 -23.02
C GLY A 449 -3.22 2.76 -21.91
N HIS A 450 -3.67 2.45 -20.70
CA HIS A 450 -2.86 2.39 -19.47
C HIS A 450 -1.87 1.22 -19.50
N GLN A 451 -0.71 1.42 -20.12
CA GLN A 451 0.36 0.41 -20.20
C GLN A 451 1.56 0.76 -19.30
N GLN A 452 1.44 1.77 -18.41
CA GLN A 452 2.53 2.20 -17.54
C GLN A 452 3.09 1.08 -16.66
N ALA A 453 2.25 0.12 -16.25
CA ALA A 453 2.66 -1.03 -15.45
C ALA A 453 3.56 -2.02 -16.23
N ALA A 454 3.51 -2.01 -17.56
CA ALA A 454 4.39 -2.80 -18.40
C ALA A 454 5.79 -2.16 -18.56
N GLY A 455 5.95 -0.89 -18.18
CA GLY A 455 7.19 -0.15 -18.34
C GLY A 455 7.58 0.05 -19.81
N TRP A 456 8.88 0.15 -20.07
CA TRP A 456 9.41 0.17 -21.43
C TRP A 456 9.26 -1.19 -22.09
N GLN A 457 8.57 -1.24 -23.23
CA GLN A 457 8.34 -2.48 -23.98
C GLN A 457 9.08 -2.47 -25.32
N PRO A 458 9.57 -3.63 -25.78
CA PRO A 458 10.16 -3.77 -27.09
C PRO A 458 9.10 -3.73 -28.19
N VAL A 459 9.39 -3.01 -29.28
CA VAL A 459 8.57 -3.02 -30.49
C VAL A 459 9.41 -3.42 -31.69
N THR A 460 8.85 -4.27 -32.54
CA THR A 460 9.39 -4.57 -33.87
C THR A 460 8.37 -4.26 -34.96
N VAL A 461 8.85 -3.77 -36.10
CA VAL A 461 8.05 -3.39 -37.26
C VAL A 461 8.70 -3.99 -38.49
N ASP A 462 7.95 -4.80 -39.23
CA ASP A 462 8.44 -5.45 -40.44
C ASP A 462 8.54 -4.46 -41.61
N LEU A 463 9.76 -4.26 -42.12
CA LEU A 463 10.04 -3.38 -43.25
C LEU A 463 10.35 -4.14 -44.54
N ASN A 464 10.21 -5.48 -44.56
CA ASN A 464 10.40 -6.29 -45.77
C ASN A 464 9.67 -5.77 -47.02
N PRO A 465 8.43 -5.23 -46.93
CA PRO A 465 7.75 -4.67 -48.10
C PRO A 465 8.47 -3.50 -48.78
N TYR A 466 9.45 -2.90 -48.11
CA TYR A 466 10.18 -1.70 -48.55
C TYR A 466 11.64 -1.97 -48.93
N VAL A 467 12.05 -3.24 -49.00
CA VAL A 467 13.39 -3.63 -49.51
C VAL A 467 13.64 -2.98 -50.87
N GLY A 468 14.85 -2.43 -51.04
CA GLY A 468 15.28 -1.75 -52.27
C GLY A 468 14.81 -0.31 -52.40
N GLN A 469 14.04 0.23 -51.45
CA GLN A 469 13.49 1.58 -51.51
C GLN A 469 14.21 2.55 -50.56
N GLN A 470 14.02 3.85 -50.80
CA GLN A 470 14.30 4.88 -49.80
C GLN A 470 12.99 5.18 -49.07
N ILE A 471 13.01 5.11 -47.74
CA ILE A 471 11.83 5.31 -46.91
C ILE A 471 12.04 6.42 -45.89
N ILE A 472 10.94 6.91 -45.32
CA ILE A 472 10.91 7.74 -44.12
C ILE A 472 9.89 7.13 -43.17
N LEU A 473 10.22 7.02 -41.88
CA LEU A 473 9.32 6.50 -40.86
C LEU A 473 8.80 7.64 -39.99
N ARG A 474 7.54 7.51 -39.53
CA ARG A 474 6.89 8.41 -38.58
C ARG A 474 6.29 7.62 -37.43
N PHE A 475 6.42 8.17 -36.23
CA PHE A 475 5.62 7.81 -35.08
C PHE A 475 4.57 8.92 -34.91
N SER A 476 3.32 8.61 -35.21
CA SER A 476 2.22 9.57 -35.24
C SER A 476 1.27 9.32 -34.09
N PHE A 477 0.90 10.35 -33.32
CA PHE A 477 -0.01 10.23 -32.18
C PHE A 477 -1.27 11.07 -32.37
N ARG A 478 -2.42 10.49 -32.03
CA ARG A 478 -3.75 11.13 -32.14
C ARG A 478 -4.46 11.05 -30.79
N THR A 479 -5.15 12.15 -30.44
CA THR A 479 -5.97 12.22 -29.23
C THR A 479 -7.42 12.65 -29.51
N ASP A 480 -8.31 12.31 -28.60
CA ASP A 480 -9.72 12.70 -28.61
C ASP A 480 -9.94 14.08 -27.92
N GLY A 481 -11.18 14.45 -27.64
CA GLY A 481 -11.53 15.77 -27.11
C GLY A 481 -11.33 15.97 -25.59
N SER A 482 -11.01 14.94 -24.82
CA SER A 482 -10.97 14.95 -23.36
C SER A 482 -9.90 14.01 -22.79
N VAL A 483 -9.62 14.10 -21.48
CA VAL A 483 -8.76 13.18 -20.71
C VAL A 483 -7.31 13.12 -21.22
N GLN A 484 -6.37 13.45 -20.32
CA GLN A 484 -4.97 13.57 -20.69
C GLN A 484 -4.12 12.71 -19.78
N TYR A 485 -3.17 12.00 -20.37
CA TYR A 485 -2.19 11.17 -19.70
C TYR A 485 -0.78 11.53 -20.16
N PRO A 486 0.27 10.94 -19.57
CA PRO A 486 1.65 11.29 -19.90
C PRO A 486 2.04 11.02 -21.36
N GLY A 487 1.32 10.14 -22.07
CA GLY A 487 1.47 9.95 -23.50
C GLY A 487 2.45 8.86 -23.89
N ILE A 488 3.21 9.12 -24.95
CA ILE A 488 4.10 8.15 -25.59
C ILE A 488 5.53 8.67 -25.52
N PHE A 489 6.43 7.77 -25.12
CA PHE A 489 7.87 7.98 -25.11
C PHE A 489 8.51 6.87 -25.93
N ILE A 490 9.52 7.22 -26.72
CA ILE A 490 10.21 6.35 -27.67
C ILE A 490 11.71 6.50 -27.46
N ASP A 491 12.39 5.36 -27.48
CA ASP A 491 13.82 5.27 -27.29
C ASP A 491 14.43 4.15 -28.14
N ASP A 492 15.75 4.20 -28.35
CA ASP A 492 16.57 3.20 -29.05
C ASP A 492 16.02 2.76 -30.41
N VAL A 493 15.73 3.74 -31.28
CA VAL A 493 15.22 3.47 -32.62
C VAL A 493 16.33 2.96 -33.52
N GLN A 494 16.21 1.72 -33.98
CA GLN A 494 17.14 1.09 -34.91
C GLN A 494 16.40 0.50 -36.11
N VAL A 495 16.96 0.67 -37.31
CA VAL A 495 16.58 -0.08 -38.50
C VAL A 495 17.79 -0.88 -38.94
N GLY A 496 17.67 -2.20 -38.92
CA GLY A 496 18.74 -3.12 -39.28
C GLY A 496 18.20 -4.44 -39.82
N GLU A 497 19.09 -5.36 -40.16
CA GLU A 497 18.71 -6.71 -40.60
C GLU A 497 18.12 -7.54 -39.46
N SER A 498 17.15 -8.41 -39.78
CA SER A 498 16.48 -9.27 -38.79
C SER A 498 17.42 -10.15 -37.97
N VAL A 499 18.60 -10.48 -38.52
CA VAL A 499 19.66 -11.22 -37.82
C VAL A 499 20.22 -10.48 -36.62
N GLY A 500 20.23 -9.14 -36.63
CA GLY A 500 20.70 -8.31 -35.52
C GLY A 500 19.63 -8.01 -34.46
N VAL A 501 18.37 -8.41 -34.69
CA VAL A 501 17.30 -8.23 -33.70
C VAL A 501 17.52 -9.22 -32.56
N PRO A 502 17.66 -8.77 -31.30
CA PRO A 502 17.98 -9.65 -30.18
C PRO A 502 17.02 -10.83 -30.06
N LEU A 503 17.57 -12.05 -30.04
CA LEU A 503 16.83 -13.25 -29.67
C LEU A 503 16.43 -13.16 -28.20
N VAL A 504 15.16 -13.42 -27.91
CA VAL A 504 14.66 -13.51 -26.53
C VAL A 504 13.71 -14.69 -26.42
N ILE A 505 13.98 -15.60 -25.50
CA ILE A 505 13.11 -16.72 -25.15
C ILE A 505 11.94 -16.18 -24.32
N GLY A 506 10.73 -16.32 -24.85
CA GLY A 506 9.50 -15.80 -24.24
C GLY A 506 8.78 -16.81 -23.34
N THR A 507 9.28 -18.05 -23.27
CA THR A 507 8.66 -19.10 -22.46
C THR A 507 9.03 -18.91 -20.99
N THR A 508 8.03 -18.81 -20.12
CA THR A 508 8.23 -18.53 -18.69
C THR A 508 8.24 -19.78 -17.82
N SER A 509 7.56 -20.86 -18.25
CA SER A 509 7.54 -22.14 -17.55
C SER A 509 7.22 -23.29 -18.50
N LEU A 510 7.55 -24.51 -18.08
CA LEU A 510 7.24 -25.75 -18.80
C LEU A 510 6.25 -26.60 -18.01
N PRO A 511 5.31 -27.30 -18.68
CA PRO A 511 4.41 -28.23 -17.99
C PRO A 511 5.18 -29.46 -17.49
N ASN A 512 4.64 -30.12 -16.47
CA ASN A 512 5.14 -31.41 -16.00
C ASN A 512 4.93 -32.52 -17.04
N GLY A 513 5.83 -33.50 -17.07
CA GLY A 513 5.67 -34.75 -17.83
C GLY A 513 5.00 -35.84 -17.00
N LEU A 514 4.52 -36.91 -17.64
CA LEU A 514 3.95 -38.08 -16.98
C LEU A 514 4.58 -39.35 -17.57
N VAL A 515 5.04 -40.26 -16.71
CA VAL A 515 5.64 -41.54 -17.11
C VAL A 515 4.74 -42.27 -18.12
N GLY A 516 5.32 -42.66 -19.25
CA GLY A 516 4.62 -43.39 -20.32
C GLY A 516 3.75 -42.53 -21.24
N VAL A 517 3.60 -41.23 -20.96
CA VAL A 517 2.85 -40.30 -21.80
C VAL A 517 3.81 -39.44 -22.64
N PRO A 518 3.66 -39.38 -23.97
CA PRO A 518 4.49 -38.51 -24.81
C PRO A 518 4.38 -37.04 -24.37
N TYR A 519 5.53 -36.43 -24.13
CA TYR A 519 5.69 -35.03 -23.81
C TYR A 519 5.94 -34.22 -25.09
N SER A 520 5.25 -33.09 -25.23
CA SER A 520 5.46 -32.16 -26.34
C SER A 520 5.03 -30.76 -25.94
N THR A 521 5.98 -29.83 -25.87
CA THR A 521 5.73 -28.41 -25.61
C THR A 521 6.54 -27.56 -26.58
N ALA A 522 5.99 -26.43 -27.03
CA ALA A 522 6.68 -25.53 -27.94
C ALA A 522 7.24 -24.34 -27.16
N LEU A 523 8.55 -24.10 -27.31
CA LEU A 523 9.15 -22.86 -26.83
C LEU A 523 8.80 -21.71 -27.76
N THR A 524 8.65 -20.54 -27.17
CA THR A 524 8.41 -19.28 -27.86
C THR A 524 9.66 -18.41 -27.81
N ARG A 525 9.88 -17.66 -28.89
CA ARG A 525 10.90 -16.63 -28.94
C ARG A 525 10.38 -15.38 -29.66
N THR A 526 11.06 -14.27 -29.43
CA THR A 526 10.98 -13.05 -30.25
C THR A 526 12.36 -12.71 -30.79
N GLY A 527 12.39 -11.94 -31.87
CA GLY A 527 13.63 -11.51 -32.52
C GLY A 527 14.34 -12.60 -33.31
N GLY A 528 15.46 -12.21 -33.93
CA GLY A 528 16.24 -13.03 -34.83
C GLY A 528 15.54 -13.39 -36.16
N THR A 529 16.24 -14.18 -36.96
CA THR A 529 15.79 -14.73 -38.23
C THR A 529 15.02 -16.04 -38.03
N PRO A 530 14.19 -16.49 -38.99
CA PRO A 530 13.63 -17.84 -38.99
C PRO A 530 14.68 -18.97 -39.02
N GLN A 531 15.96 -18.65 -39.26
CA GLN A 531 17.07 -19.60 -39.31
C GLN A 531 17.77 -19.80 -37.95
N ALA A 532 17.39 -19.05 -36.91
CA ALA A 532 17.91 -19.28 -35.55
C ALA A 532 17.71 -20.74 -35.13
N VAL A 533 18.70 -21.29 -34.44
CA VAL A 533 18.77 -22.72 -34.11
C VAL A 533 18.61 -22.93 -32.61
N TRP A 534 17.63 -23.76 -32.24
CA TRP A 534 17.43 -24.23 -30.87
C TRP A 534 18.31 -25.44 -30.54
N SER A 535 18.78 -25.50 -29.31
CA SER A 535 19.52 -26.64 -28.76
C SER A 535 19.30 -26.82 -27.26
N ILE A 536 19.55 -28.02 -26.74
CA ILE A 536 19.66 -28.29 -25.29
C ILE A 536 21.15 -28.32 -24.98
N VAL A 537 21.60 -27.42 -24.10
CA VAL A 537 23.02 -27.26 -23.75
C VAL A 537 23.37 -27.80 -22.36
N GLY A 538 22.35 -28.10 -21.54
CA GLY A 538 22.56 -28.64 -20.20
C GLY A 538 21.28 -29.07 -19.51
N GLY A 539 21.43 -29.67 -18.33
CA GLY A 539 20.31 -30.08 -17.50
C GLY A 539 20.52 -31.39 -16.74
N THR A 540 19.56 -31.73 -15.89
CA THR A 540 19.48 -32.98 -15.12
C THR A 540 18.22 -33.73 -15.49
N ASN A 541 18.31 -35.06 -15.59
CA ASN A 541 17.16 -35.91 -15.94
C ASN A 541 16.51 -35.50 -17.28
N ILE A 542 17.35 -35.24 -18.29
CA ILE A 542 16.94 -34.78 -19.64
C ILE A 542 17.17 -35.82 -20.74
N GLY A 543 17.64 -37.04 -20.39
CA GLY A 543 17.99 -38.06 -21.39
C GLY A 543 16.80 -38.53 -22.24
N TRP A 544 15.59 -38.30 -21.77
CA TRP A 544 14.33 -38.59 -22.46
C TRP A 544 13.83 -37.41 -23.32
N LEU A 545 14.45 -36.23 -23.24
CA LEU A 545 14.08 -35.02 -23.98
C LEU A 545 14.93 -34.81 -25.24
N SER A 546 14.30 -34.21 -26.23
CA SER A 546 14.92 -33.70 -27.45
C SER A 546 14.26 -32.38 -27.85
N ILE A 547 15.00 -31.50 -28.52
CA ILE A 547 14.46 -30.25 -29.05
C ILE A 547 14.58 -30.25 -30.57
N ASN A 548 13.52 -29.80 -31.25
CA ASN A 548 13.58 -29.55 -32.67
C ASN A 548 14.34 -28.24 -32.94
N PRO A 549 15.46 -28.27 -33.67
CA PRO A 549 16.33 -27.11 -33.84
C PRO A 549 15.67 -25.94 -34.58
N SER A 550 14.66 -26.14 -35.42
CA SER A 550 14.02 -25.05 -36.17
C SER A 550 12.75 -24.52 -35.52
N THR A 551 12.03 -25.36 -34.77
CA THR A 551 10.72 -25.00 -34.20
C THR A 551 10.75 -24.72 -32.70
N GLY A 552 11.80 -25.13 -31.98
CA GLY A 552 11.84 -25.05 -30.52
C GLY A 552 10.87 -26.03 -29.84
N GLN A 553 10.37 -27.04 -30.57
CA GLN A 553 9.51 -28.07 -29.98
C GLN A 553 10.34 -29.00 -29.11
N LEU A 554 10.15 -28.90 -27.79
CA LEU A 554 10.73 -29.78 -26.80
C LEU A 554 9.81 -31.02 -26.65
N SER A 555 10.35 -32.21 -26.85
CA SER A 555 9.56 -33.45 -26.90
C SER A 555 10.34 -34.67 -26.41
N GLY A 556 9.61 -35.69 -25.94
CA GLY A 556 10.20 -36.89 -25.37
C GLY A 556 9.17 -37.87 -24.83
N ASN A 557 9.62 -39.07 -24.47
CA ASN A 557 8.77 -40.10 -23.86
C ASN A 557 9.39 -40.52 -22.52
N PRO A 558 9.03 -39.88 -21.40
CA PRO A 558 9.58 -40.22 -20.10
C PRO A 558 9.17 -41.63 -19.69
N THR A 559 10.08 -42.35 -19.06
CA THR A 559 9.91 -43.69 -18.50
C THR A 559 9.92 -43.64 -16.98
N ALA A 560 9.65 -44.77 -16.31
CA ALA A 560 9.71 -44.84 -14.85
C ALA A 560 11.09 -44.47 -14.27
N ALA A 561 12.17 -44.60 -15.05
CA ALA A 561 13.51 -44.21 -14.62
C ALA A 561 13.71 -42.68 -14.63
N ASP A 562 12.86 -41.96 -15.35
CA ASP A 562 12.90 -40.50 -15.50
C ASP A 562 12.01 -39.79 -14.47
N HIS A 563 11.34 -40.52 -13.58
CA HIS A 563 10.48 -39.96 -12.53
C HIS A 563 11.27 -39.03 -11.59
N GLY A 564 10.67 -37.88 -11.27
CA GLY A 564 11.25 -36.87 -10.37
C GLY A 564 11.59 -35.55 -11.07
N PRO A 565 12.42 -34.71 -10.44
CA PRO A 565 12.72 -33.36 -10.93
C PRO A 565 13.58 -33.40 -12.21
N VAL A 566 13.30 -32.45 -13.09
CA VAL A 566 14.00 -32.22 -14.36
C VAL A 566 14.46 -30.78 -14.39
N THR A 567 15.70 -30.56 -14.80
CA THR A 567 16.20 -29.24 -15.17
C THR A 567 16.69 -29.29 -16.61
N VAL A 568 16.34 -28.31 -17.43
CA VAL A 568 16.77 -28.25 -18.83
C VAL A 568 17.19 -26.84 -19.19
N THR A 569 18.42 -26.70 -19.70
CA THR A 569 18.96 -25.45 -20.23
C THR A 569 18.86 -25.48 -21.74
N VAL A 570 18.07 -24.56 -22.29
CA VAL A 570 17.85 -24.41 -23.74
C VAL A 570 18.57 -23.17 -24.23
N HIS A 571 19.12 -23.25 -25.43
CA HIS A 571 19.89 -22.20 -26.10
C HIS A 571 19.30 -21.97 -27.48
N ILE A 572 19.12 -20.70 -27.86
CA ILE A 572 18.80 -20.30 -29.23
C ILE A 572 19.84 -19.32 -29.75
N GLU A 573 20.34 -19.53 -30.95
CA GLU A 573 21.43 -18.74 -31.54
C GLU A 573 21.20 -18.47 -33.02
N GLU A 574 21.63 -17.30 -33.49
CA GLU A 574 21.75 -17.00 -34.92
C GLU A 574 23.01 -17.63 -35.51
N PRO A 575 22.91 -18.59 -36.45
CA PRO A 575 24.09 -19.27 -36.99
C PRO A 575 25.06 -18.34 -37.72
N THR A 576 24.55 -17.24 -38.29
CA THR A 576 25.34 -16.23 -39.01
C THR A 576 25.77 -15.06 -38.14
N LEU A 577 25.25 -14.97 -36.91
CA LEU A 577 25.60 -13.97 -35.91
C LEU A 577 25.63 -14.62 -34.51
N PRO A 578 26.63 -15.48 -34.18
CA PRO A 578 26.62 -16.25 -32.94
C PRO A 578 26.65 -15.42 -31.65
N SER A 579 26.94 -14.11 -31.75
CA SER A 579 26.82 -13.14 -30.66
C SER A 579 25.37 -12.83 -30.30
N ASN A 580 24.42 -13.00 -31.23
CA ASN A 580 22.98 -12.92 -30.98
C ASN A 580 22.46 -14.31 -30.59
N PHE A 581 22.28 -14.51 -29.29
CA PHE A 581 21.74 -15.73 -28.71
C PHE A 581 20.98 -15.43 -27.42
N ASP A 582 20.18 -16.39 -26.97
CA ASP A 582 19.58 -16.37 -25.63
C ASP A 582 19.57 -17.79 -25.03
N GLU A 583 19.66 -17.86 -23.71
CA GLU A 583 19.73 -19.11 -22.95
C GLU A 583 18.84 -19.04 -21.71
N GLU A 584 17.98 -20.05 -21.53
CA GLU A 584 17.09 -20.13 -20.38
C GLU A 584 17.11 -21.52 -19.76
N THR A 585 16.97 -21.58 -18.43
CA THR A 585 16.91 -22.85 -17.68
C THR A 585 15.55 -23.03 -17.03
N TYR A 586 14.89 -24.13 -17.39
CA TYR A 586 13.58 -24.52 -16.84
C TYR A 586 13.71 -25.65 -15.83
N SER A 587 12.80 -25.64 -14.84
CA SER A 587 12.63 -26.74 -13.89
C SER A 587 11.18 -27.19 -13.89
N PHE A 588 10.96 -28.51 -13.97
CA PHE A 588 9.65 -29.15 -13.90
C PHE A 588 9.80 -30.59 -13.40
N TYR A 589 8.70 -31.35 -13.31
CA TYR A 589 8.72 -32.74 -12.85
C TYR A 589 8.21 -33.71 -13.91
N VAL A 590 8.81 -34.89 -13.98
CA VAL A 590 8.16 -36.07 -14.57
C VAL A 590 7.46 -36.78 -13.43
N GLN A 591 6.14 -36.91 -13.54
CA GLN A 591 5.29 -37.54 -12.54
C GLN A 591 5.07 -39.01 -12.86
N GLY A 592 4.90 -39.83 -11.84
CA GLY A 592 4.49 -41.24 -11.97
C GLY A 592 3.00 -41.39 -11.67
N GLU A 593 2.25 -42.21 -12.42
CA GLU A 593 0.90 -42.60 -12.02
C GLU A 593 0.99 -43.83 -11.10
N ILE A 594 0.69 -43.65 -9.81
CA ILE A 594 0.77 -44.72 -8.80
C ILE A 594 -0.52 -45.55 -8.82
N ILE A 595 -1.68 -44.89 -8.78
CA ILE A 595 -2.97 -45.54 -8.64
C ILE A 595 -3.95 -44.94 -9.64
N THR A 596 -4.70 -45.80 -10.33
CA THR A 596 -5.81 -45.42 -11.21
C THR A 596 -7.06 -46.15 -10.75
N GLN A 597 -8.17 -45.43 -10.61
CA GLN A 597 -9.48 -45.98 -10.39
C GLN A 597 -10.50 -45.24 -11.24
N THR A 598 -10.89 -45.86 -12.34
CA THR A 598 -11.91 -45.35 -13.27
C THR A 598 -13.32 -45.83 -12.91
N PHE A 599 -13.47 -46.65 -11.86
CA PHE A 599 -14.72 -47.27 -11.43
C PHE A 599 -15.42 -48.17 -12.48
N GLU A 600 -14.73 -48.48 -13.57
CA GLU A 600 -15.20 -49.40 -14.58
C GLU A 600 -15.03 -50.87 -14.16
N GLY A 601 -15.92 -51.73 -14.66
CA GLY A 601 -15.92 -53.16 -14.35
C GLY A 601 -16.63 -53.52 -13.04
N ALA A 602 -15.95 -54.25 -12.15
CA ALA A 602 -16.52 -54.94 -10.98
C ALA A 602 -16.83 -53.98 -9.81
N CYS A 603 -17.77 -53.08 -10.01
CA CYS A 603 -18.26 -52.09 -9.07
C CYS A 603 -18.77 -52.70 -7.72
N PRO A 604 -18.31 -52.25 -6.53
CA PRO A 604 -17.53 -51.04 -6.24
C PRO A 604 -15.99 -51.22 -6.23
N ASN A 605 -15.43 -52.23 -6.89
CA ASN A 605 -13.98 -52.45 -7.06
C ASN A 605 -13.17 -52.39 -5.74
N GLY A 606 -13.70 -53.01 -4.67
CA GLY A 606 -13.06 -53.04 -3.35
C GLY A 606 -13.34 -51.82 -2.47
N TRP A 607 -14.10 -50.83 -2.95
CA TRP A 607 -14.57 -49.72 -2.12
C TRP A 607 -15.68 -50.16 -1.17
N THR A 608 -15.67 -49.60 0.02
CA THR A 608 -16.72 -49.78 1.03
C THR A 608 -17.69 -48.61 0.95
N MET A 609 -18.94 -48.89 0.59
CA MET A 609 -20.00 -47.90 0.48
C MET A 609 -20.90 -47.93 1.72
N MET A 610 -21.04 -46.77 2.39
CA MET A 610 -21.82 -46.61 3.62
C MET A 610 -22.85 -45.49 3.46
N GLY A 611 -23.99 -45.63 4.14
CA GLY A 611 -25.09 -44.67 4.04
C GLY A 611 -25.79 -44.81 2.69
N SER A 612 -25.89 -43.70 1.95
CA SER A 612 -26.55 -43.69 0.63
C SER A 612 -25.58 -43.97 -0.53
N TRP A 613 -24.26 -43.93 -0.28
CA TRP A 613 -23.27 -44.14 -1.33
C TRP A 613 -23.45 -45.47 -2.07
N SER A 614 -23.27 -45.42 -3.38
CA SER A 614 -23.35 -46.56 -4.27
C SER A 614 -22.40 -46.38 -5.44
N CYS A 615 -22.19 -47.45 -6.20
CA CYS A 615 -21.41 -47.45 -7.43
C CYS A 615 -22.30 -47.96 -8.56
N GLY A 616 -22.18 -47.40 -9.77
CA GLY A 616 -22.96 -47.81 -10.93
C GLY A 616 -23.09 -46.71 -11.99
N VAL A 617 -24.02 -46.89 -12.92
CA VAL A 617 -24.29 -45.93 -14.00
C VAL A 617 -25.11 -44.75 -13.46
N PRO A 618 -24.65 -43.49 -13.62
CA PRO A 618 -25.41 -42.32 -13.20
C PRO A 618 -26.77 -42.21 -13.92
N GLY A 619 -27.86 -42.39 -13.17
CA GLY A 619 -29.24 -42.23 -13.63
C GLY A 619 -29.94 -40.96 -13.12
N GLY A 620 -29.20 -40.11 -12.40
CA GLY A 620 -29.58 -38.78 -11.92
C GLY A 620 -28.36 -37.86 -11.92
N GLY A 621 -28.51 -36.60 -11.51
CA GLY A 621 -27.39 -35.64 -11.50
C GLY A 621 -26.81 -35.40 -12.90
N PRO A 622 -25.54 -35.75 -13.18
CA PRO A 622 -24.89 -35.52 -14.47
C PRO A 622 -25.43 -36.40 -15.61
N GLY A 623 -26.24 -37.43 -15.31
CA GLY A 623 -26.84 -38.34 -16.30
C GLY A 623 -25.87 -39.29 -17.02
N SER A 624 -24.56 -39.12 -16.84
CA SER A 624 -23.50 -40.01 -17.31
C SER A 624 -22.25 -39.84 -16.45
N ALA A 625 -21.41 -40.88 -16.42
CA ALA A 625 -20.08 -40.83 -15.80
C ALA A 625 -19.16 -39.84 -16.55
N HIS A 626 -18.09 -39.37 -15.90
CA HIS A 626 -17.12 -38.50 -16.56
C HIS A 626 -16.34 -39.28 -17.63
N GLY A 627 -15.78 -40.42 -17.21
CA GLY A 627 -15.14 -41.40 -18.05
C GLY A 627 -16.00 -42.67 -18.11
N GLY A 628 -15.95 -43.40 -19.22
CA GLY A 628 -16.61 -44.70 -19.32
C GLY A 628 -18.13 -44.67 -19.10
N THR A 629 -18.62 -45.53 -18.21
CA THR A 629 -20.05 -45.79 -17.96
C THR A 629 -20.45 -45.76 -16.49
N GLN A 630 -19.53 -45.98 -15.55
CA GLN A 630 -19.81 -46.14 -14.13
C GLN A 630 -19.04 -45.12 -13.29
N ALA A 631 -19.64 -44.70 -12.18
CA ALA A 631 -19.03 -43.80 -11.21
C ALA A 631 -19.44 -44.23 -9.79
N ILE A 632 -18.93 -43.54 -8.77
CA ILE A 632 -19.45 -43.63 -7.40
C ILE A 632 -20.26 -42.38 -7.08
N ALA A 633 -21.36 -42.52 -6.34
CA ALA A 633 -22.21 -41.39 -6.02
C ALA A 633 -22.96 -41.60 -4.70
N CYS A 634 -23.32 -40.48 -4.07
CA CYS A 634 -24.17 -40.47 -2.88
C CYS A 634 -25.56 -41.05 -3.17
N VAL A 635 -26.10 -40.90 -4.39
CA VAL A 635 -27.26 -41.63 -4.94
C VAL A 635 -27.11 -41.72 -6.46
N MET A 636 -27.34 -42.90 -7.05
CA MET A 636 -27.23 -43.05 -8.52
C MET A 636 -28.37 -42.41 -9.29
N SER A 637 -29.55 -42.31 -8.68
CA SER A 637 -30.73 -41.65 -9.25
C SER A 637 -31.62 -41.13 -8.12
N GLY A 638 -32.32 -40.03 -8.36
CA GLY A 638 -33.12 -39.33 -7.35
C GLY A 638 -32.32 -38.33 -6.53
N GLN A 639 -32.76 -38.07 -5.29
CA GLN A 639 -32.17 -37.11 -4.36
C GLN A 639 -31.60 -37.82 -3.12
N TYR A 640 -30.56 -37.27 -2.49
CA TYR A 640 -29.96 -37.85 -1.29
C TYR A 640 -30.91 -37.83 -0.08
N PRO A 641 -30.76 -38.72 0.93
CA PRO A 641 -31.51 -38.64 2.18
C PRO A 641 -31.11 -37.47 3.09
N ALA A 642 -32.06 -36.96 3.89
CA ALA A 642 -31.80 -36.00 4.96
C ALA A 642 -31.16 -36.64 6.22
N ASN A 643 -30.56 -35.79 7.06
CA ASN A 643 -29.98 -36.09 8.37
C ASN A 643 -28.82 -37.09 8.34
N LEU A 644 -27.99 -37.06 7.29
CA LEU A 644 -26.81 -37.91 7.18
C LEU A 644 -25.58 -37.25 7.81
N ALA A 645 -24.75 -38.05 8.48
CA ALA A 645 -23.48 -37.58 9.06
C ALA A 645 -22.28 -38.10 8.24
N TYR A 646 -21.20 -37.31 8.17
CA TYR A 646 -19.94 -37.70 7.51
C TYR A 646 -19.43 -39.08 7.95
N ALA A 647 -19.55 -39.41 9.25
CA ALA A 647 -19.07 -40.67 9.80
C ALA A 647 -19.85 -41.90 9.31
N SER A 648 -21.13 -41.75 8.94
CA SER A 648 -22.01 -42.86 8.54
C SER A 648 -22.39 -42.84 7.05
N ASN A 649 -22.08 -41.77 6.32
CA ASN A 649 -22.41 -41.61 4.91
C ASN A 649 -21.17 -41.27 4.08
N HIS A 650 -20.51 -42.31 3.56
CA HIS A 650 -19.23 -42.16 2.88
C HIS A 650 -18.92 -43.35 1.96
N ALA A 651 -18.01 -43.11 1.00
CA ALA A 651 -17.31 -44.12 0.22
C ALA A 651 -15.85 -44.17 0.67
N THR A 652 -15.39 -45.33 1.16
CA THR A 652 -13.99 -45.53 1.59
C THR A 652 -13.26 -46.46 0.62
N SER A 653 -12.06 -46.08 0.19
CA SER A 653 -11.21 -46.86 -0.71
C SER A 653 -10.70 -48.14 -0.04
N PRO A 654 -10.24 -49.14 -0.81
CA PRO A 654 -9.32 -50.14 -0.27
C PRO A 654 -8.00 -49.49 0.18
N ALA A 655 -7.11 -50.27 0.79
CA ALA A 655 -5.77 -49.82 1.12
C ALA A 655 -5.00 -49.44 -0.15
N LEU A 656 -4.48 -48.22 -0.18
CA LEU A 656 -3.73 -47.62 -1.29
C LEU A 656 -2.26 -47.56 -0.92
N ASP A 657 -1.40 -48.17 -1.73
CA ASP A 657 0.04 -48.25 -1.45
C ASP A 657 0.78 -47.01 -2.00
N LEU A 658 1.21 -46.12 -1.11
CA LEU A 658 2.04 -44.96 -1.43
C LEU A 658 3.47 -45.13 -0.88
N THR A 659 3.91 -46.37 -0.59
CA THR A 659 5.21 -46.62 0.07
C THR A 659 6.42 -46.21 -0.76
N SER A 660 6.28 -46.16 -2.10
CA SER A 660 7.31 -45.65 -3.00
C SER A 660 7.12 -44.18 -3.39
N ALA A 661 6.06 -43.53 -2.90
CA ALA A 661 5.71 -42.17 -3.28
C ALA A 661 6.54 -41.14 -2.50
N LEU A 662 6.94 -40.05 -3.16
CA LEU A 662 7.70 -38.95 -2.55
C LEU A 662 6.83 -37.72 -2.24
N ALA A 663 5.91 -37.36 -3.13
CA ALA A 663 5.00 -36.23 -3.04
C ALA A 663 3.64 -36.55 -3.69
N PRO A 664 2.92 -37.59 -3.22
CA PRO A 664 1.71 -38.06 -3.88
C PRO A 664 0.62 -36.99 -3.89
N THR A 665 -0.08 -36.90 -5.01
CA THR A 665 -1.20 -35.99 -5.26
C THR A 665 -2.38 -36.78 -5.82
N LEU A 666 -3.51 -36.70 -5.14
CA LEU A 666 -4.78 -37.28 -5.60
C LEU A 666 -5.47 -36.32 -6.57
N ARG A 667 -5.93 -36.85 -7.71
CA ARG A 667 -6.80 -36.17 -8.67
C ARG A 667 -8.08 -36.98 -8.87
N PHE A 668 -9.22 -36.34 -9.00
CA PHE A 668 -10.47 -37.00 -9.36
C PHE A 668 -11.45 -36.00 -9.96
N TRP A 669 -12.38 -36.49 -10.78
CA TRP A 669 -13.47 -35.69 -11.30
C TRP A 669 -14.67 -35.78 -10.39
N THR A 670 -15.35 -34.66 -10.18
CA THR A 670 -16.61 -34.63 -9.44
C THR A 670 -17.66 -33.78 -10.14
N TRP A 671 -18.90 -34.23 -10.05
CA TRP A 671 -20.07 -33.42 -10.30
C TRP A 671 -20.87 -33.39 -9.01
N TYR A 672 -21.38 -32.23 -8.60
CA TYR A 672 -22.26 -32.18 -7.44
C TYR A 672 -23.34 -31.11 -7.54
N GLN A 673 -24.46 -31.41 -6.88
CA GLN A 673 -25.53 -30.47 -6.60
C GLN A 673 -26.06 -30.76 -5.19
N THR A 674 -25.87 -29.79 -4.30
CA THR A 674 -26.12 -29.86 -2.86
C THR A 674 -26.75 -28.55 -2.39
N GLU A 675 -27.45 -28.56 -1.26
CA GLU A 675 -27.96 -27.33 -0.66
C GLU A 675 -26.82 -26.49 -0.10
N SER A 676 -26.61 -25.31 -0.69
CA SER A 676 -25.56 -24.37 -0.26
C SER A 676 -25.71 -24.03 1.23
N ASN A 677 -24.60 -24.09 1.98
CA ASN A 677 -24.48 -23.82 3.42
C ASN A 677 -25.09 -24.85 4.38
N TYR A 678 -25.71 -25.92 3.89
CA TYR A 678 -26.34 -26.94 4.74
C TYR A 678 -25.82 -28.33 4.45
N ASP A 679 -25.65 -28.66 3.17
CA ASP A 679 -25.21 -29.96 2.69
C ASP A 679 -23.87 -29.85 1.98
N ALA A 680 -22.93 -30.74 2.31
CA ALA A 680 -21.59 -30.64 1.75
C ALA A 680 -20.86 -31.99 1.79
N PHE A 681 -19.80 -32.10 0.99
CA PHE A 681 -18.91 -33.26 1.00
C PHE A 681 -17.44 -32.87 1.12
N ASN A 682 -16.65 -33.78 1.67
CA ASN A 682 -15.22 -33.61 1.82
C ASN A 682 -14.46 -34.92 1.60
N VAL A 683 -13.13 -34.82 1.57
CA VAL A 683 -12.23 -35.94 1.40
C VAL A 683 -11.32 -36.07 2.62
N LYS A 684 -11.14 -37.31 3.08
CA LYS A 684 -10.38 -37.64 4.28
C LYS A 684 -9.38 -38.75 3.98
N ALA A 685 -8.32 -38.83 4.77
CA ALA A 685 -7.34 -39.90 4.71
C ALA A 685 -7.13 -40.57 6.07
N SER A 686 -6.69 -41.83 6.03
CA SER A 686 -6.41 -42.65 7.20
C SER A 686 -5.26 -43.62 6.92
N THR A 687 -4.39 -43.88 7.88
CA THR A 687 -3.31 -44.88 7.77
C THR A 687 -3.67 -46.24 8.39
N ASP A 688 -4.75 -46.29 9.18
CA ASP A 688 -5.22 -47.51 9.86
C ASP A 688 -6.59 -48.00 9.34
N GLY A 689 -7.23 -47.24 8.44
CA GLY A 689 -8.55 -47.54 7.90
C GLY A 689 -9.69 -47.32 8.89
N ILE A 690 -9.42 -46.75 10.07
CA ILE A 690 -10.38 -46.54 11.17
C ILE A 690 -10.50 -45.05 11.48
N ASN A 691 -9.37 -44.38 11.72
CA ASN A 691 -9.28 -42.98 12.11
C ASN A 691 -9.02 -42.10 10.88
N PHE A 692 -10.01 -41.30 10.47
CA PHE A 692 -9.94 -40.47 9.28
C PHE A 692 -9.77 -38.99 9.62
N THR A 693 -8.75 -38.39 9.01
CA THR A 693 -8.42 -36.97 9.14
C THR A 693 -8.83 -36.23 7.87
N LEU A 694 -9.44 -35.05 8.02
CA LEU A 694 -9.80 -34.17 6.91
C LEU A 694 -8.55 -33.71 6.15
N LEU A 695 -8.57 -33.82 4.81
CA LEU A 695 -7.51 -33.28 3.95
C LEU A 695 -7.88 -31.84 3.58
N THR A 696 -7.04 -30.88 3.93
CA THR A 696 -7.32 -29.44 3.72
C THR A 696 -6.57 -28.83 2.54
N GLY A 697 -5.46 -29.44 2.10
CA GLY A 697 -4.69 -29.04 0.92
C GLY A 697 -5.37 -29.45 -0.37
N VAL A 698 -6.47 -28.79 -0.73
CA VAL A 698 -7.32 -29.15 -1.87
C VAL A 698 -7.49 -28.00 -2.86
N THR A 699 -7.60 -28.33 -4.14
CA THR A 699 -7.87 -27.39 -5.25
C THR A 699 -9.01 -27.94 -6.12
N PRO A 700 -10.09 -27.17 -6.36
CA PRO A 700 -10.42 -25.88 -5.76
C PRO A 700 -10.50 -25.95 -4.23
N ALA A 701 -10.17 -24.86 -3.54
CA ALA A 701 -10.30 -24.79 -2.09
C ALA A 701 -11.75 -25.05 -1.65
N TYR A 702 -11.93 -25.61 -0.45
CA TYR A 702 -13.25 -25.73 0.14
C TYR A 702 -13.95 -24.37 0.24
N ASN A 703 -15.25 -24.34 -0.08
CA ASN A 703 -16.04 -23.11 -0.14
C ASN A 703 -16.91 -22.87 1.09
N GLY A 704 -16.76 -23.67 2.14
CA GLY A 704 -17.32 -23.38 3.46
C GLY A 704 -17.12 -24.50 4.48
N ASN A 705 -17.82 -24.38 5.61
CA ASN A 705 -17.67 -25.26 6.76
C ASN A 705 -19.03 -25.79 7.22
N ILE A 706 -19.18 -27.11 7.31
CA ILE A 706 -20.39 -27.78 7.82
C ILE A 706 -19.99 -28.72 8.97
N ALA A 707 -20.67 -28.59 10.10
CA ALA A 707 -20.39 -29.36 11.32
C ALA A 707 -18.91 -29.33 11.75
N SER A 708 -18.29 -28.15 11.67
CA SER A 708 -16.88 -27.89 12.00
C SER A 708 -15.84 -28.53 11.08
N GLU A 709 -16.26 -29.04 9.92
CA GLU A 709 -15.34 -29.53 8.88
C GLU A 709 -15.45 -28.68 7.62
N GLN A 710 -14.32 -28.40 6.97
CA GLN A 710 -14.31 -27.75 5.66
C GLN A 710 -14.83 -28.73 4.60
N ALA A 711 -15.59 -28.22 3.63
CA ALA A 711 -16.24 -29.04 2.62
C ALA A 711 -16.62 -28.23 1.36
N TRP A 712 -16.89 -28.93 0.26
CA TRP A 712 -17.49 -28.35 -0.94
C TRP A 712 -19.01 -28.47 -0.88
N MET A 713 -19.70 -27.39 -1.24
CA MET A 713 -21.16 -27.29 -1.29
C MET A 713 -21.63 -26.47 -2.50
N GLY A 714 -22.94 -26.47 -2.75
CA GLY A 714 -23.56 -25.81 -3.89
C GLY A 714 -23.64 -26.71 -5.11
N SER A 715 -23.41 -26.16 -6.31
CA SER A 715 -23.55 -26.89 -7.57
C SER A 715 -22.44 -26.59 -8.58
N THR A 716 -22.15 -27.57 -9.44
CA THR A 716 -21.28 -27.41 -10.61
C THR A 716 -22.09 -27.42 -11.91
N SER A 717 -21.60 -26.74 -12.96
CA SER A 717 -22.23 -26.74 -14.30
C SER A 717 -21.91 -28.00 -15.12
N GLY A 718 -20.95 -28.80 -14.65
CA GLY A 718 -20.45 -30.02 -15.28
C GLY A 718 -19.49 -30.74 -14.33
N TRP A 719 -18.78 -31.74 -14.84
CA TRP A 719 -17.70 -32.40 -14.09
C TRP A 719 -16.52 -31.44 -13.92
N VAL A 720 -15.93 -31.41 -12.72
CA VAL A 720 -14.80 -30.55 -12.35
C VAL A 720 -13.71 -31.40 -11.72
N GLU A 721 -12.47 -31.25 -12.18
CA GLU A 721 -11.32 -31.93 -11.58
C GLU A 721 -10.97 -31.29 -10.22
N HIS A 722 -10.72 -32.14 -9.23
CA HIS A 722 -10.20 -31.76 -7.93
C HIS A 722 -8.83 -32.39 -7.72
N VAL A 723 -7.95 -31.63 -7.08
CA VAL A 723 -6.57 -32.00 -6.75
C VAL A 723 -6.40 -31.91 -5.24
N VAL A 724 -5.78 -32.92 -4.64
CA VAL A 724 -5.63 -33.06 -3.19
C VAL A 724 -4.21 -33.48 -2.86
N ASP A 725 -3.55 -32.69 -2.03
CA ASP A 725 -2.20 -32.96 -1.53
C ASP A 725 -2.23 -34.16 -0.55
N LEU A 726 -1.49 -35.22 -0.89
CA LEU A 726 -1.29 -36.39 -0.04
C LEU A 726 0.16 -36.51 0.46
N SER A 727 0.99 -35.47 0.33
CA SER A 727 2.41 -35.48 0.73
C SER A 727 2.65 -35.95 2.17
N ALA A 728 1.74 -35.62 3.10
CA ALA A 728 1.79 -36.10 4.48
C ALA A 728 1.68 -37.63 4.64
N TYR A 729 1.21 -38.32 3.61
CA TYR A 729 1.04 -39.78 3.52
C TYR A 729 2.07 -40.44 2.58
N ALA A 730 3.07 -39.70 2.10
CA ALA A 730 4.21 -40.25 1.36
C ALA A 730 4.89 -41.37 2.18
N GLY A 731 5.29 -42.45 1.50
CA GLY A 731 5.94 -43.59 2.14
C GLY A 731 5.03 -44.50 2.97
N GLN A 732 3.71 -44.32 2.91
CA GLN A 732 2.74 -45.06 3.74
C GLN A 732 1.67 -45.77 2.92
N THR A 733 0.96 -46.72 3.54
CA THR A 733 -0.32 -47.20 3.01
C THR A 733 -1.45 -46.32 3.56
N VAL A 734 -2.35 -45.87 2.70
CA VAL A 734 -3.43 -44.93 3.05
C VAL A 734 -4.80 -45.45 2.60
N TYR A 735 -5.86 -45.01 3.28
CA TYR A 735 -7.24 -45.16 2.88
C TYR A 735 -7.82 -43.77 2.63
N LEU A 736 -8.48 -43.58 1.49
CA LEU A 736 -9.18 -42.35 1.15
C LEU A 736 -10.67 -42.52 1.43
N ARG A 737 -11.33 -41.45 1.87
CA ARG A 737 -12.76 -41.44 2.14
C ARG A 737 -13.40 -40.18 1.59
N PHE A 738 -14.39 -40.35 0.73
CA PHE A 738 -15.31 -39.29 0.33
C PHE A 738 -16.54 -39.35 1.22
N ALA A 739 -16.81 -38.30 1.97
CA ALA A 739 -17.89 -38.27 2.96
C ALA A 739 -18.84 -37.12 2.68
N MET A 740 -20.15 -37.36 2.81
CA MET A 740 -21.18 -36.34 2.61
C MET A 740 -22.07 -36.24 3.83
N ARG A 741 -22.41 -35.00 4.21
CA ARG A 741 -23.31 -34.66 5.31
C ARG A 741 -24.52 -33.93 4.79
N THR A 742 -25.69 -34.20 5.38
CA THR A 742 -26.95 -33.56 5.03
C THR A 742 -27.74 -33.08 6.24
N ASP A 743 -28.48 -32.00 6.07
CA ASP A 743 -29.37 -31.40 7.07
C ASP A 743 -30.78 -32.04 7.03
N GLY A 744 -31.75 -31.45 7.73
CA GLY A 744 -33.09 -32.02 7.87
C GLY A 744 -34.04 -31.78 6.68
N SER A 745 -33.67 -30.95 5.70
CA SER A 745 -34.54 -30.49 4.61
C SER A 745 -33.82 -30.47 3.26
N VAL A 746 -34.51 -29.98 2.23
CA VAL A 746 -34.03 -29.71 0.85
C VAL A 746 -32.95 -30.65 0.30
N GLN A 747 -33.38 -31.67 -0.45
CA GLN A 747 -32.45 -32.63 -1.05
C GLN A 747 -32.24 -32.41 -2.54
N TYR A 748 -31.04 -32.70 -3.02
CA TYR A 748 -30.63 -32.60 -4.41
C TYR A 748 -30.01 -33.93 -4.89
N PRO A 749 -29.60 -34.06 -6.16
CA PRO A 749 -28.95 -35.27 -6.66
C PRO A 749 -27.64 -35.66 -5.94
N GLY A 750 -26.99 -34.73 -5.23
CA GLY A 750 -25.83 -35.02 -4.39
C GLY A 750 -24.52 -35.00 -5.17
N VAL A 751 -23.62 -35.90 -4.81
CA VAL A 751 -22.21 -35.88 -5.24
C VAL A 751 -21.90 -37.15 -6.04
N PHE A 752 -21.21 -36.96 -7.16
CA PHE A 752 -20.70 -37.99 -8.06
C PHE A 752 -19.19 -37.82 -8.19
N ILE A 753 -18.45 -38.93 -8.16
CA ILE A 753 -16.99 -38.97 -8.24
C ILE A 753 -16.57 -40.03 -9.24
N ASP A 754 -15.59 -39.68 -10.06
CA ASP A 754 -15.10 -40.52 -11.14
C ASP A 754 -13.63 -40.26 -11.48
N ASP A 755 -13.01 -41.15 -12.25
CA ASP A 755 -11.64 -41.02 -12.80
C ASP A 755 -10.60 -40.58 -11.76
N MET A 756 -10.51 -41.33 -10.66
CA MET A 756 -9.57 -41.07 -9.59
C MET A 756 -8.16 -41.54 -9.97
N ARG A 757 -7.15 -40.68 -9.76
CA ARG A 757 -5.73 -40.99 -9.96
C ARG A 757 -4.90 -40.50 -8.78
N ILE A 758 -3.84 -41.22 -8.43
CA ILE A 758 -2.79 -40.69 -7.57
C ILE A 758 -1.52 -40.61 -8.40
N LEU A 759 -1.01 -39.39 -8.53
CA LEU A 759 0.25 -39.07 -9.18
C LEU A 759 1.32 -38.83 -8.14
N ASP A 760 2.59 -38.97 -8.51
CA ASP A 760 3.75 -38.65 -7.66
C ASP A 760 4.75 -37.77 -8.39
#